data_AF-A0A813MK14-F1
#
_entry.id   AF-A0A813MK14-F1
#
_cell.length_a   1.000
_cell.length_b   1.000
_cell.length_c   1.000
_cell.angle_alpha   90.00
_cell.angle_beta   90.00
_cell.angle_gamma   90.00
#
_symmetry.space_group_name_H-M   'P 1'
#
loop_
_entity.id
_entity.type
_entity.pdbx_description
1 polymer ?
#
loop_
_entity_poly.entity_id
_entity_poly.type
_entity_poly.pdbx_seq_one_letter_code
_entity_poly.pdbx_strand_id
1 'polypeptide(L)'
;MKSRQFLLVLIILLFNNILFSFQNICTFDYTLSNYDTKVNFNLTYSIKRIKINIKNFRNFNQIDFRCIKYEPDLINDVFLRPIYPIKLDESLTINSFSNMKIPTKKILMNANFFFHNLNGIQVNSRFLFDPLLKIYNYRNIYLQFHDSLLLSKGECSLDQNETGLFRNVSSINIAHTVKYFPNTNPCLFQNSFINELVFYGLASNFFKNNIITFNSSQNSNLNSNIEKLGLYFFKGILTENTLDPFVFIQLKTLTLSGILDKIAQNALKNLHNLSLITFKIEKFLNFLENGISWMHQINSDLNINPEETSNFLFNLTIIKRVKKIEFQSAQTLTNEKFCLFKTFPHYQLIAPLFSKDMNYNCSCTVLWLVKYNLFILDKKEYSSYQFCAANKTSLRIQIEICDFENRLNLCNKSSYYVITPIESQIETLYFIELFDYIILLSYPVVFTLAISSNSFNILVLKEIITDSYKSEVKNSKKSLIFLMLLNSILNFSYVIVRLMHLMNKCVSQNSKFCSKISHTISIQYFDVLFVDILGNIIKFLSNLTLLIISLQRMFLLRGKKTLFGRICKTLGLILTIFVPIISSLEKIINPGINFDDEMLNDFNVYVEYPNRNNFFINSGLGPKIFFPKKRRLILPILMYVFFVLKYVINDVVFFLVFFVVEILIIFKLKQNISSKQNVFYDKKKAVKLIDKYNKTIKIILINSSVVLMFKVIDFGVSTFISVKKLSDVPNNLCFRKSKICTNLEEFNDFLFLISISYLTILFYNLNLDFRNKALSIFKF
;
A
#
# COMPACT_ATOMS: atom_id res chain seq x y z
N MET A 1 39.15 -18.84 -24.79
CA MET A 1 37.72 -18.51 -24.98
C MET A 1 37.53 -17.01 -24.76
N LYS A 2 36.93 -16.30 -25.72
CA LYS A 2 36.73 -14.83 -25.63
C LYS A 2 35.69 -14.53 -24.55
N SER A 3 35.92 -13.54 -23.68
CA SER A 3 35.05 -13.20 -22.54
C SER A 3 33.57 -12.99 -22.90
N ARG A 4 33.27 -12.64 -24.15
CA ARG A 4 31.90 -12.55 -24.70
C ARG A 4 31.15 -13.88 -24.74
N GLN A 5 31.83 -14.99 -25.00
CA GLN A 5 31.22 -16.33 -25.01
C GLN A 5 30.92 -16.81 -23.59
N PHE A 6 31.76 -16.46 -22.61
CA PHE A 6 31.54 -16.86 -21.22
C PHE A 6 30.33 -16.14 -20.60
N LEU A 7 30.16 -14.83 -20.88
CA LEU A 7 29.00 -14.07 -20.42
C LEU A 7 27.69 -14.58 -21.05
N LEU A 8 27.70 -14.91 -22.34
CA LEU A 8 26.54 -15.46 -23.04
C LEU A 8 26.16 -16.84 -22.50
N VAL A 9 27.15 -17.71 -22.26
CA VAL A 9 26.94 -19.05 -21.67
C VAL A 9 26.46 -18.96 -20.22
N LEU A 10 26.95 -18.00 -19.43
CA LEU A 10 26.46 -17.77 -18.06
C LEU A 10 25.00 -17.29 -18.05
N ILE A 11 24.63 -16.41 -18.99
CA ILE A 11 23.24 -15.94 -19.15
C ILE A 11 22.33 -17.10 -19.60
N ILE A 12 22.75 -17.92 -20.55
CA ILE A 12 21.99 -19.09 -21.04
C ILE A 12 21.83 -20.16 -19.95
N LEU A 13 22.87 -20.43 -19.16
CA LEU A 13 22.82 -21.39 -18.05
C LEU A 13 21.97 -20.91 -16.88
N LEU A 14 21.94 -19.60 -16.61
CA LEU A 14 21.03 -19.01 -15.64
C LEU A 14 19.57 -19.05 -16.12
N PHE A 15 19.32 -18.91 -17.42
CA PHE A 15 17.98 -19.01 -18.01
C PHE A 15 17.42 -20.45 -18.02
N ASN A 16 18.25 -21.46 -18.32
CA ASN A 16 17.77 -22.85 -18.43
C ASN A 16 17.42 -23.49 -17.09
N ASN A 17 18.04 -23.08 -15.99
CA ASN A 17 17.77 -23.65 -14.66
C ASN A 17 16.55 -23.03 -13.95
N ILE A 18 16.04 -21.89 -14.43
CA ILE A 18 14.86 -21.22 -13.85
C ILE A 18 13.55 -21.73 -14.49
N LEU A 19 13.61 -22.37 -15.66
CA LEU A 19 12.42 -22.77 -16.43
C LEU A 19 11.82 -24.15 -16.09
N PHE A 20 12.46 -24.96 -15.24
CA PHE A 20 11.99 -26.32 -14.93
C PHE A 20 11.59 -26.49 -13.47
N SER A 21 10.36 -26.07 -13.15
CA SER A 21 9.66 -26.44 -11.91
C SER A 21 8.14 -26.24 -12.11
N PHE A 22 7.46 -27.19 -12.76
CA PHE A 22 6.00 -27.24 -12.76
C PHE A 22 5.53 -28.46 -11.97
N GLN A 23 4.69 -28.19 -10.95
CA GLN A 23 3.97 -29.19 -10.17
C GLN A 23 2.76 -29.69 -10.96
N ASN A 24 2.52 -31.00 -10.89
CA ASN A 24 1.33 -31.66 -11.39
C ASN A 24 0.11 -31.22 -10.59
N ILE A 25 -0.75 -30.40 -11.20
CA ILE A 25 -2.13 -30.16 -10.75
C ILE A 25 -3.01 -30.89 -11.76
N CYS A 26 -3.78 -31.89 -11.32
CA CYS A 26 -4.80 -32.51 -12.16
C CYS A 26 -5.97 -31.54 -12.29
N THR A 27 -6.02 -30.79 -13.40
CA THR A 27 -7.20 -30.02 -13.81
C THR A 27 -8.05 -30.88 -14.75
N PHE A 28 -9.27 -31.20 -14.35
CA PHE A 28 -10.27 -31.72 -15.28
C PHE A 28 -11.03 -30.54 -15.88
N ASP A 29 -10.70 -30.17 -17.11
CA ASP A 29 -11.45 -29.17 -17.89
C ASP A 29 -12.68 -29.85 -18.51
N TYR A 30 -13.84 -29.73 -17.86
CA TYR A 30 -15.11 -30.05 -18.52
C TYR A 30 -15.50 -28.89 -19.43
N THR A 31 -15.49 -29.13 -20.74
CA THR A 31 -15.97 -28.18 -21.75
C THR A 31 -17.39 -28.53 -22.15
N LEU A 32 -18.36 -27.68 -21.79
CA LEU A 32 -19.73 -27.77 -22.33
C LEU A 32 -19.73 -27.16 -23.74
N SER A 33 -19.95 -27.98 -24.76
CA SER A 33 -19.75 -27.65 -26.18
C SER A 33 -20.94 -26.98 -26.89
N ASN A 34 -21.94 -26.45 -26.18
CA ASN A 34 -23.20 -26.00 -26.81
C ASN A 34 -23.42 -24.48 -26.85
N TYR A 35 -22.44 -23.66 -26.47
CA TYR A 35 -22.49 -22.20 -26.64
C TYR A 35 -21.11 -21.71 -27.10
N ASP A 36 -21.05 -20.68 -27.97
CA ASP A 36 -19.82 -20.09 -28.55
C ASP A 36 -18.81 -19.52 -27.52
N THR A 37 -19.04 -19.71 -26.22
CA THR A 37 -18.14 -19.34 -25.13
C THR A 37 -17.93 -20.52 -24.19
N LYS A 38 -16.68 -21.02 -24.11
CA LYS A 38 -16.29 -22.07 -23.17
C LYS A 38 -16.29 -21.53 -21.73
N VAL A 39 -17.21 -22.02 -20.89
CA VAL A 39 -17.17 -21.83 -19.43
C VAL A 39 -16.25 -22.90 -18.85
N ASN A 40 -15.27 -22.49 -18.04
CA ASN A 40 -14.28 -23.41 -17.47
C ASN A 40 -14.68 -23.78 -16.04
N PHE A 41 -14.89 -25.08 -15.80
CA PHE A 41 -15.12 -25.64 -14.47
C PHE A 41 -13.84 -26.31 -13.98
N ASN A 42 -13.19 -25.72 -12.98
CA ASN A 42 -12.02 -26.31 -12.35
C ASN A 42 -12.45 -26.89 -10.99
N LEU A 43 -12.39 -28.22 -10.87
CA LEU A 43 -12.65 -28.94 -9.63
C LEU A 43 -11.33 -29.26 -8.95
N THR A 44 -11.13 -28.78 -7.72
CA THR A 44 -9.97 -29.14 -6.90
C THR A 44 -10.41 -29.95 -5.69
N TYR A 45 -9.83 -31.14 -5.56
CA TYR A 45 -10.13 -32.07 -4.48
C TYR A 45 -9.14 -31.92 -3.34
N SER A 46 -9.68 -31.74 -2.13
CA SER A 46 -8.99 -32.05 -0.87
C SER A 46 -9.71 -33.23 -0.24
N ILE A 47 -9.00 -34.07 0.52
CA ILE A 47 -9.47 -35.34 1.12
C ILE A 47 -10.83 -35.21 1.87
N LYS A 48 -11.30 -34.00 2.18
CA LYS A 48 -12.60 -33.74 2.83
C LYS A 48 -13.42 -32.59 2.23
N ARG A 49 -12.98 -31.94 1.15
CA ARG A 49 -13.63 -30.73 0.60
C ARG A 49 -13.43 -30.63 -0.91
N ILE A 50 -14.52 -30.38 -1.62
CA ILE A 50 -14.53 -29.98 -3.02
C ILE A 50 -14.62 -28.46 -3.07
N LYS A 51 -13.69 -27.85 -3.80
CA LYS A 51 -13.81 -26.47 -4.24
C LYS A 51 -14.17 -26.45 -5.72
N ILE A 52 -15.21 -25.70 -6.07
CA ILE A 52 -15.65 -25.50 -7.44
C ILE A 52 -15.21 -24.11 -7.86
N ASN A 53 -14.42 -24.00 -8.92
CA ASN A 53 -14.00 -22.71 -9.47
C ASN A 53 -14.56 -22.56 -10.88
N ILE A 54 -15.59 -21.72 -11.03
CA ILE A 54 -16.30 -21.46 -12.28
C ILE A 54 -15.76 -20.15 -12.84
N LYS A 55 -15.03 -20.24 -13.94
CA LYS A 55 -14.39 -19.08 -14.58
C LYS A 55 -14.93 -18.86 -15.98
N ASN A 56 -14.76 -17.62 -16.45
CA ASN A 56 -14.98 -17.21 -17.83
C ASN A 56 -16.43 -17.30 -18.33
N PHE A 57 -17.43 -17.14 -17.46
CA PHE A 57 -18.81 -16.97 -17.90
C PHE A 57 -19.13 -15.48 -18.14
N ARG A 58 -20.10 -15.21 -19.02
CA ARG A 58 -20.59 -13.86 -19.35
C ARG A 58 -21.84 -13.48 -18.57
N ASN A 59 -22.72 -14.44 -18.28
CA ASN A 59 -23.98 -14.28 -17.54
C ASN A 59 -24.21 -15.52 -16.66
N PHE A 60 -24.96 -15.39 -15.56
CA PHE A 60 -25.18 -16.51 -14.64
C PHE A 60 -26.02 -17.65 -15.23
N ASN A 61 -26.86 -17.38 -16.25
CA ASN A 61 -27.62 -18.40 -16.96
C ASN A 61 -26.75 -19.43 -17.71
N GLN A 62 -25.46 -19.16 -17.90
CA GLN A 62 -24.50 -20.10 -18.49
C GLN A 62 -23.99 -21.13 -17.47
N ILE A 63 -24.28 -20.93 -16.18
CA ILE A 63 -23.86 -21.84 -15.11
C ILE A 63 -24.97 -22.85 -14.89
N ASP A 64 -24.68 -24.11 -15.18
CA ASP A 64 -25.59 -25.21 -14.92
C ASP A 64 -24.94 -26.22 -13.96
N PHE A 65 -25.44 -26.28 -12.72
CA PHE A 65 -24.91 -27.21 -11.73
C PHE A 65 -25.38 -28.66 -11.94
N ARG A 66 -26.31 -28.93 -12.88
CA ARG A 66 -26.77 -30.31 -13.18
C ARG A 66 -25.65 -31.24 -13.63
N CYS A 67 -24.57 -30.69 -14.18
CA CYS A 67 -23.42 -31.47 -14.66
C CYS A 67 -22.56 -32.05 -13.52
N ILE A 68 -22.73 -31.59 -12.28
CA ILE A 68 -21.94 -32.04 -11.14
C ILE A 68 -22.57 -33.31 -10.58
N LYS A 69 -22.10 -34.49 -11.01
CA LYS A 69 -22.63 -35.80 -10.56
C LYS A 69 -22.13 -36.25 -9.16
N TYR A 70 -21.39 -35.40 -8.45
CA TYR A 70 -20.77 -35.75 -7.17
C TYR A 70 -21.73 -35.61 -6.00
N GLU A 71 -21.42 -36.28 -4.88
CA GLU A 71 -22.16 -36.09 -3.63
C GLU A 71 -22.07 -34.61 -3.20
N PRO A 72 -23.20 -33.91 -3.11
CA PRO A 72 -23.26 -32.47 -2.82
C PRO A 72 -22.68 -32.14 -1.43
N ASP A 73 -22.65 -33.13 -0.56
CA ASP A 73 -22.06 -33.14 0.77
C ASP A 73 -20.55 -32.84 0.80
N LEU A 74 -19.87 -32.78 -0.34
CA LEU A 74 -18.45 -32.44 -0.36
C LEU A 74 -18.19 -30.99 -0.80
N ILE A 75 -19.20 -30.26 -1.29
CA ILE A 75 -19.04 -28.91 -1.83
C ILE A 75 -19.08 -27.90 -0.69
N ASN A 76 -17.91 -27.34 -0.35
CA ASN A 76 -17.81 -26.30 0.68
C ASN A 76 -17.62 -24.91 0.09
N ASP A 77 -16.85 -24.79 -0.99
CA ASP A 77 -16.46 -23.50 -1.56
C ASP A 77 -16.79 -23.44 -3.06
N VAL A 78 -17.54 -22.42 -3.47
CA VAL A 78 -17.90 -22.15 -4.87
C VAL A 78 -17.38 -20.76 -5.25
N PHE A 79 -16.40 -20.70 -6.15
CA PHE A 79 -15.82 -19.47 -6.67
C PHE A 79 -16.42 -19.15 -8.04
N LEU A 80 -16.98 -17.94 -8.19
CA LEU A 80 -17.63 -17.46 -9.39
C LEU A 80 -16.84 -16.27 -9.95
N ARG A 81 -16.18 -16.45 -11.09
CA ARG A 81 -15.33 -15.45 -11.77
C ARG A 81 -15.77 -15.20 -13.23
N PRO A 82 -16.66 -14.25 -13.48
CA PRO A 82 -17.09 -13.91 -14.84
C PRO A 82 -15.97 -13.19 -15.63
N ILE A 83 -16.07 -13.23 -16.96
CA ILE A 83 -15.13 -12.52 -17.88
C ILE A 83 -15.27 -11.00 -17.70
N TYR A 84 -16.52 -10.55 -17.64
CA TYR A 84 -16.90 -9.15 -17.55
C TYR A 84 -17.66 -8.88 -16.26
N PRO A 85 -17.66 -7.64 -15.77
CA PRO A 85 -18.46 -7.29 -14.61
C PRO A 85 -19.97 -7.52 -14.85
N ILE A 86 -20.61 -8.37 -14.05
CA ILE A 86 -22.04 -8.71 -14.18
C ILE A 86 -22.84 -8.27 -12.96
N LYS A 87 -24.15 -8.07 -13.11
CA LYS A 87 -25.03 -7.83 -11.97
C LYS A 87 -25.43 -9.15 -11.36
N LEU A 88 -25.48 -9.21 -10.03
CA LEU A 88 -26.16 -10.30 -9.33
C LEU A 88 -27.67 -10.09 -9.48
N ASP A 89 -28.31 -11.00 -10.21
CA ASP A 89 -29.73 -10.96 -10.57
C ASP A 89 -30.33 -12.37 -10.60
N GLU A 90 -31.61 -12.48 -10.95
CA GLU A 90 -32.36 -13.74 -10.97
C GLU A 90 -31.85 -14.76 -12.00
N SER A 91 -30.95 -14.36 -12.92
CA SER A 91 -30.39 -15.29 -13.90
C SER A 91 -29.48 -16.34 -13.28
N LEU A 92 -29.05 -16.16 -12.02
CA LEU A 92 -28.39 -17.19 -11.22
C LEU A 92 -29.42 -18.20 -10.72
N THR A 93 -29.83 -19.11 -11.60
CA THR A 93 -30.77 -20.16 -11.26
C THR A 93 -30.07 -21.30 -10.54
N ILE A 94 -30.17 -21.33 -9.22
CA ILE A 94 -29.63 -22.43 -8.39
C ILE A 94 -30.56 -23.67 -8.42
N ASN A 95 -31.74 -23.56 -9.04
CA ASN A 95 -32.72 -24.64 -9.16
C ASN A 95 -32.17 -25.92 -9.82
N SER A 96 -31.08 -25.84 -10.57
CA SER A 96 -30.37 -27.00 -11.15
C SER A 96 -29.98 -28.10 -10.14
N PHE A 97 -29.86 -27.75 -8.84
CA PHE A 97 -29.55 -28.73 -7.80
C PHE A 97 -30.73 -29.63 -7.40
N SER A 98 -31.97 -29.30 -7.78
CA SER A 98 -33.17 -30.02 -7.33
C SER A 98 -33.22 -31.49 -7.77
N ASN A 99 -32.46 -31.84 -8.81
CA ASN A 99 -32.44 -33.19 -9.37
C ASN A 99 -31.35 -34.10 -8.75
N MET A 100 -30.53 -33.58 -7.83
CA MET A 100 -29.55 -34.41 -7.13
C MET A 100 -30.23 -35.25 -6.05
N LYS A 101 -29.93 -36.55 -6.00
CA LYS A 101 -30.41 -37.42 -4.93
C LYS A 101 -29.87 -36.91 -3.59
N ILE A 102 -30.76 -36.41 -2.75
CA ILE A 102 -30.40 -35.91 -1.42
C ILE A 102 -29.92 -37.11 -0.59
N PRO A 103 -28.71 -37.06 -0.03
CA PRO A 103 -28.24 -38.12 0.86
C PRO A 103 -29.15 -38.18 2.09
N THR A 104 -29.52 -39.41 2.48
CA THR A 104 -30.46 -39.66 3.59
C THR A 104 -29.87 -39.29 4.96
N LYS A 105 -28.55 -39.07 5.04
CA LYS A 105 -27.85 -38.69 6.27
C LYS A 105 -27.75 -37.17 6.36
N LYS A 106 -28.50 -36.56 7.29
CA LYS A 106 -28.44 -35.12 7.60
C LYS A 106 -27.06 -34.73 8.14
N ILE A 107 -26.10 -34.46 7.27
CA ILE A 107 -24.85 -33.80 7.67
C ILE A 107 -25.08 -32.30 7.50
N LEU A 108 -25.00 -31.55 8.61
CA LEU A 108 -25.11 -30.09 8.58
C LEU A 108 -23.86 -29.52 7.94
N MET A 109 -24.03 -28.80 6.83
CA MET A 109 -22.92 -28.21 6.09
C MET A 109 -23.03 -26.70 6.00
N ASN A 110 -21.88 -26.10 5.69
CA ASN A 110 -21.72 -24.68 5.40
C ASN A 110 -21.35 -24.56 3.92
N ALA A 111 -22.06 -23.72 3.17
CA ALA A 111 -21.74 -23.42 1.78
C ALA A 111 -21.18 -22.00 1.66
N ASN A 112 -19.97 -21.88 1.12
CA ASN A 112 -19.30 -20.60 0.91
C ASN A 112 -19.31 -20.24 -0.57
N PHE A 113 -19.90 -19.11 -0.93
CA PHE A 113 -19.91 -18.56 -2.28
C PHE A 113 -19.00 -17.35 -2.38
N PHE A 114 -18.07 -17.35 -3.31
CA PHE A 114 -17.12 -16.27 -3.55
C PHE A 114 -17.42 -15.63 -4.91
N PHE A 115 -18.01 -14.44 -4.90
CA PHE A 115 -18.32 -13.67 -6.11
C PHE A 115 -17.18 -12.71 -6.42
N HIS A 116 -16.65 -12.78 -7.64
CA HIS A 116 -15.68 -11.82 -8.16
C HIS A 116 -16.28 -10.98 -9.27
N ASN A 117 -15.80 -9.74 -9.45
CA ASN A 117 -16.16 -8.87 -10.57
C ASN A 117 -17.69 -8.69 -10.73
N LEU A 118 -18.44 -8.36 -9.67
CA LEU A 118 -19.82 -7.92 -9.84
C LEU A 118 -19.88 -6.42 -10.14
N ASN A 119 -20.82 -5.97 -10.97
CA ASN A 119 -21.07 -4.55 -11.28
C ASN A 119 -22.28 -3.97 -10.53
N GLY A 120 -22.82 -4.72 -9.57
CA GLY A 120 -24.00 -4.32 -8.81
C GLY A 120 -24.83 -5.51 -8.39
N ILE A 121 -25.83 -5.21 -7.57
CA ILE A 121 -26.83 -6.16 -7.11
C ILE A 121 -28.20 -5.59 -7.50
N GLN A 122 -29.00 -6.38 -8.21
CA GLN A 122 -30.35 -5.97 -8.58
C GLN A 122 -31.31 -6.27 -7.41
N VAL A 123 -31.87 -5.22 -6.80
CA VAL A 123 -32.75 -5.33 -5.62
C VAL A 123 -33.95 -6.25 -5.86
N ASN A 124 -34.47 -6.25 -7.09
CA ASN A 124 -35.66 -7.02 -7.44
C ASN A 124 -35.41 -8.52 -7.57
N SER A 125 -34.16 -9.00 -7.41
CA SER A 125 -33.87 -10.42 -7.56
C SER A 125 -34.35 -11.24 -6.37
N ARG A 126 -35.51 -11.87 -6.53
CA ARG A 126 -36.17 -12.61 -5.44
C ARG A 126 -35.61 -14.03 -5.35
N PHE A 127 -35.50 -14.54 -4.13
CA PHE A 127 -35.29 -15.97 -3.84
C PHE A 127 -34.00 -16.59 -4.42
N LEU A 128 -32.96 -15.80 -4.70
CA LEU A 128 -31.75 -16.29 -5.37
C LEU A 128 -31.10 -17.47 -4.63
N PHE A 129 -31.09 -17.44 -3.28
CA PHE A 129 -30.48 -18.47 -2.44
C PHE A 129 -31.48 -19.42 -1.76
N ASP A 130 -32.79 -19.18 -1.87
CA ASP A 130 -33.82 -20.02 -1.26
C ASP A 130 -33.79 -21.49 -1.71
N PRO A 131 -33.52 -21.81 -2.99
CA PRO A 131 -33.38 -23.19 -3.44
C PRO A 131 -32.30 -23.97 -2.69
N LEU A 132 -31.19 -23.33 -2.28
CA LEU A 132 -30.10 -24.00 -1.56
C LEU A 132 -30.55 -24.54 -0.20
N LEU A 133 -31.38 -23.79 0.53
CA LEU A 133 -31.90 -24.26 1.80
C LEU A 133 -32.85 -25.44 1.64
N LYS A 134 -33.77 -25.35 0.67
CA LYS A 134 -34.79 -26.38 0.45
C LYS A 134 -34.19 -27.72 0.07
N ILE A 135 -33.08 -27.72 -0.68
CA ILE A 135 -32.49 -28.93 -1.24
C ILE A 135 -31.52 -29.61 -0.25
N TYR A 136 -30.75 -28.84 0.53
CA TYR A 136 -29.58 -29.39 1.23
C TYR A 136 -29.59 -29.28 2.76
N ASN A 137 -30.64 -28.72 3.38
CA ASN A 137 -30.63 -28.47 4.83
C ASN A 137 -29.34 -27.74 5.28
N TYR A 138 -28.75 -26.89 4.43
CA TYR A 138 -27.58 -26.10 4.81
C TYR A 138 -27.94 -25.28 6.05
N ARG A 139 -27.10 -25.36 7.08
CA ARG A 139 -27.31 -24.57 8.30
C ARG A 139 -26.98 -23.11 8.06
N ASN A 140 -25.94 -22.88 7.26
CA ASN A 140 -25.31 -21.58 7.06
C ASN A 140 -24.83 -21.42 5.61
N ILE A 141 -25.31 -20.37 4.95
CA ILE A 141 -24.77 -19.90 3.67
C ILE A 141 -23.88 -18.68 3.97
N TYR A 142 -22.65 -18.71 3.48
CA TYR A 142 -21.67 -17.63 3.58
C TYR A 142 -21.42 -17.04 2.21
N LEU A 143 -21.58 -15.73 2.06
CA LEU A 143 -21.28 -15.03 0.82
C LEU A 143 -20.04 -14.15 1.01
N GLN A 144 -19.11 -14.20 0.06
CA GLN A 144 -17.99 -13.29 0.00
C GLN A 144 -17.93 -12.56 -1.34
N PHE A 145 -17.80 -11.23 -1.29
CA PHE A 145 -17.73 -10.38 -2.48
C PHE A 145 -16.34 -9.80 -2.67
N HIS A 146 -15.81 -9.88 -3.89
CA HIS A 146 -14.46 -9.47 -4.28
C HIS A 146 -14.48 -8.66 -5.58
N ASP A 147 -13.62 -7.66 -5.70
CA ASP A 147 -13.42 -6.88 -6.94
C ASP A 147 -14.74 -6.38 -7.55
N SER A 148 -15.71 -6.08 -6.70
CA SER A 148 -17.09 -5.84 -7.10
C SER A 148 -17.50 -4.40 -6.83
N LEU A 149 -18.47 -3.90 -7.59
CA LEU A 149 -19.18 -2.67 -7.30
C LEU A 149 -20.47 -3.03 -6.55
N LEU A 150 -20.60 -2.64 -5.29
CA LEU A 150 -21.84 -2.80 -4.54
C LEU A 150 -22.77 -1.62 -4.86
N LEU A 151 -23.29 -1.63 -6.08
CA LEU A 151 -24.29 -0.68 -6.53
C LEU A 151 -25.68 -1.30 -6.43
N SER A 152 -26.53 -0.66 -5.64
CA SER A 152 -27.94 -1.00 -5.51
C SER A 152 -28.77 0.22 -5.86
N LYS A 153 -29.27 0.26 -7.10
CA LYS A 153 -30.18 1.30 -7.59
C LYS A 153 -31.56 0.69 -7.77
N GLY A 154 -32.57 1.40 -7.32
CA GLY A 154 -33.96 0.98 -7.40
C GLY A 154 -34.73 1.61 -6.24
N GLU A 155 -35.99 1.94 -6.48
CA GLU A 155 -36.90 2.30 -5.39
C GLU A 155 -37.28 1.04 -4.62
N CYS A 156 -37.47 1.17 -3.32
CA CYS A 156 -38.06 0.11 -2.52
C CYS A 156 -39.57 0.02 -2.80
N SER A 157 -39.97 -0.52 -3.95
CA SER A 157 -41.37 -0.77 -4.26
C SER A 157 -41.85 -2.14 -3.77
N LEU A 158 -41.09 -2.79 -2.88
CA LEU A 158 -41.38 -4.15 -2.43
C LEU A 158 -42.56 -4.11 -1.45
N ASP A 159 -43.58 -4.93 -1.71
CA ASP A 159 -44.63 -5.21 -0.74
C ASP A 159 -44.00 -5.72 0.57
N GLN A 160 -44.57 -5.38 1.73
CA GLN A 160 -43.99 -5.73 3.05
C GLN A 160 -43.75 -7.24 3.24
N ASN A 161 -44.50 -8.07 2.50
CA ASN A 161 -44.41 -9.53 2.53
C ASN A 161 -43.30 -10.10 1.63
N GLU A 162 -42.70 -9.27 0.77
CA GLU A 162 -41.65 -9.71 -0.12
C GLU A 162 -40.33 -9.86 0.63
N THR A 163 -39.61 -10.93 0.30
CA THR A 163 -38.33 -11.22 0.94
C THR A 163 -37.19 -10.66 0.12
N GLY A 164 -36.24 -10.01 0.80
CA GLY A 164 -35.04 -9.47 0.19
C GLY A 164 -34.09 -10.56 -0.30
N LEU A 165 -33.09 -10.12 -1.05
CA LEU A 165 -32.12 -11.00 -1.73
C LEU A 165 -31.39 -11.97 -0.79
N PHE A 166 -31.04 -11.50 0.41
CA PHE A 166 -30.25 -12.25 1.38
C PHE A 166 -31.11 -13.02 2.39
N ARG A 167 -32.36 -13.33 2.03
CA ARG A 167 -33.13 -14.31 2.79
C ARG A 167 -32.29 -15.59 2.92
N ASN A 168 -32.22 -16.14 4.12
CA ASN A 168 -31.52 -17.39 4.42
C ASN A 168 -29.98 -17.37 4.32
N VAL A 169 -29.37 -16.20 4.19
CA VAL A 169 -27.92 -16.06 4.21
C VAL A 169 -27.45 -15.80 5.64
N SER A 170 -26.64 -16.72 6.18
CA SER A 170 -26.17 -16.62 7.57
C SER A 170 -25.09 -15.57 7.77
N SER A 171 -24.23 -15.36 6.77
CA SER A 171 -23.14 -14.40 6.88
C SER A 171 -22.72 -13.86 5.52
N ILE A 172 -22.37 -12.58 5.51
CA ILE A 172 -21.92 -11.86 4.32
C ILE A 172 -20.63 -11.14 4.67
N ASN A 173 -19.59 -11.36 3.86
CA ASN A 173 -18.31 -10.71 3.99
C ASN A 173 -17.99 -9.94 2.70
N ILE A 174 -17.82 -8.64 2.80
CA ILE A 174 -17.53 -7.78 1.66
C ILE A 174 -16.08 -7.32 1.75
N ALA A 175 -15.24 -7.80 0.83
CA ALA A 175 -13.80 -7.57 0.86
C ALA A 175 -13.43 -6.10 0.60
N HIS A 176 -12.20 -5.71 0.94
CA HIS A 176 -11.72 -4.34 0.79
C HIS A 176 -11.60 -3.86 -0.67
N THR A 177 -11.62 -4.81 -1.61
CA THR A 177 -11.60 -4.59 -3.06
C THR A 177 -12.97 -4.20 -3.60
N VAL A 178 -14.02 -4.32 -2.78
CA VAL A 178 -15.37 -3.90 -3.16
C VAL A 178 -15.53 -2.40 -3.00
N LYS A 179 -16.06 -1.77 -4.05
CA LYS A 179 -16.41 -0.35 -4.04
C LYS A 179 -17.86 -0.19 -3.59
N TYR A 180 -18.05 0.51 -2.47
CA TYR A 180 -19.34 0.88 -1.91
C TYR A 180 -19.88 2.11 -2.64
N PHE A 181 -21.18 2.09 -2.96
CA PHE A 181 -21.86 3.28 -3.45
C PHE A 181 -22.49 4.03 -2.27
N PRO A 182 -22.42 5.37 -2.23
CA PRO A 182 -23.20 6.12 -1.26
C PRO A 182 -24.70 5.87 -1.49
N ASN A 183 -25.50 5.93 -0.44
CA ASN A 183 -26.95 5.71 -0.52
C ASN A 183 -27.32 4.31 -1.04
N THR A 184 -26.61 3.27 -0.60
CA THR A 184 -26.98 1.87 -0.84
C THR A 184 -28.41 1.64 -0.37
N ASN A 185 -29.24 1.03 -1.22
CA ASN A 185 -30.64 0.77 -0.90
C ASN A 185 -30.76 -0.25 0.26
N PRO A 186 -31.39 0.13 1.41
CA PRO A 186 -31.63 -0.76 2.55
C PRO A 186 -32.38 -2.07 2.22
N CYS A 187 -33.27 -2.05 1.22
CA CYS A 187 -34.17 -3.16 0.89
C CYS A 187 -33.47 -4.44 0.42
N LEU A 188 -32.16 -4.38 0.14
CA LEU A 188 -31.33 -5.59 0.00
C LEU A 188 -31.43 -6.52 1.22
N PHE A 189 -31.70 -5.96 2.40
CA PHE A 189 -31.79 -6.67 3.68
C PHE A 189 -33.24 -6.85 4.19
N GLN A 190 -34.25 -6.60 3.35
CA GLN A 190 -35.66 -6.80 3.71
C GLN A 190 -35.89 -8.27 4.09
N ASN A 191 -36.48 -8.54 5.26
CA ASN A 191 -36.78 -9.89 5.74
C ASN A 191 -35.58 -10.86 5.75
N SER A 192 -34.34 -10.34 5.91
CA SER A 192 -33.12 -11.16 5.99
C SER A 192 -32.77 -11.50 7.43
N PHE A 193 -32.32 -12.74 7.67
CA PHE A 193 -31.76 -13.19 8.94
C PHE A 193 -30.26 -13.48 8.77
N ILE A 194 -29.43 -12.47 9.05
CA ILE A 194 -27.97 -12.54 8.88
C ILE A 194 -27.33 -12.51 10.27
N ASN A 195 -26.63 -13.58 10.64
CA ASN A 195 -25.90 -13.63 11.91
C ASN A 195 -24.70 -12.65 11.89
N GLU A 196 -23.98 -12.57 10.77
CA GLU A 196 -22.78 -11.73 10.69
C GLU A 196 -22.62 -11.04 9.31
N LEU A 197 -22.57 -9.71 9.32
CA LEU A 197 -22.28 -8.88 8.15
C LEU A 197 -20.95 -8.14 8.37
N VAL A 198 -20.03 -8.24 7.41
CA VAL A 198 -18.71 -7.63 7.52
C VAL A 198 -18.38 -6.78 6.30
N PHE A 199 -17.94 -5.54 6.54
CA PHE A 199 -17.47 -4.60 5.53
C PHE A 199 -15.98 -4.31 5.73
N TYR A 200 -15.17 -4.63 4.73
CA TYR A 200 -13.75 -4.31 4.71
C TYR A 200 -13.42 -3.09 3.86
N GLY A 201 -12.30 -2.44 4.18
CA GLY A 201 -11.73 -1.39 3.35
C GLY A 201 -12.52 -0.09 3.34
N LEU A 202 -13.26 0.20 4.41
CA LEU A 202 -14.00 1.45 4.55
C LEU A 202 -13.02 2.62 4.65
N ALA A 203 -13.25 3.68 3.87
CA ALA A 203 -12.40 4.87 3.94
C ALA A 203 -13.13 6.15 3.57
N SER A 204 -12.99 7.20 4.38
CA SER A 204 -13.61 8.52 4.15
C SER A 204 -12.69 9.55 3.50
N ASN A 205 -11.45 9.18 3.21
CA ASN A 205 -10.52 10.09 2.56
C ASN A 205 -10.90 10.34 1.10
N PHE A 206 -10.49 11.49 0.55
CA PHE A 206 -10.84 11.88 -0.81
C PHE A 206 -10.29 10.93 -1.88
N PHE A 207 -9.18 10.24 -1.61
CA PHE A 207 -8.66 9.25 -2.56
C PHE A 207 -9.57 8.05 -2.65
N LYS A 208 -10.11 7.54 -1.54
CA LYS A 208 -10.85 6.27 -1.52
C LYS A 208 -12.35 6.40 -1.51
N ASN A 209 -12.87 7.36 -0.76
CA ASN A 209 -14.30 7.63 -0.59
C ASN A 209 -15.17 6.35 -0.72
N ASN A 210 -14.79 5.34 0.05
CA ASN A 210 -15.38 4.01 0.03
C ASN A 210 -16.10 3.83 1.36
N ILE A 211 -17.12 4.64 1.59
CA ILE A 211 -17.95 4.56 2.79
C ILE A 211 -19.28 3.97 2.36
N ILE A 212 -19.72 2.92 3.05
CA ILE A 212 -21.10 2.49 2.92
C ILE A 212 -22.01 3.47 3.68
N THR A 213 -22.99 3.99 2.96
CA THR A 213 -24.07 4.79 3.53
C THR A 213 -25.38 4.28 2.98
N PHE A 214 -26.43 4.38 3.77
CA PHE A 214 -27.77 3.96 3.42
C PHE A 214 -28.68 5.17 3.23
N ASN A 215 -29.65 5.04 2.34
CA ASN A 215 -30.66 6.08 2.15
C ASN A 215 -31.80 5.91 3.16
N SER A 216 -31.68 6.56 4.32
CA SER A 216 -32.66 6.48 5.41
C SER A 216 -34.03 7.09 5.07
N SER A 217 -34.11 7.90 4.00
CA SER A 217 -35.35 8.59 3.61
C SER A 217 -36.46 7.67 3.10
N GLN A 218 -36.16 6.40 2.79
CA GLN A 218 -37.03 5.60 1.94
C GLN A 218 -37.87 4.52 2.62
N ASN A 219 -37.70 4.14 3.89
CA ASN A 219 -38.60 3.12 4.50
C ASN A 219 -38.47 2.96 6.02
N SER A 220 -39.55 3.21 6.77
CA SER A 220 -39.62 2.94 8.22
C SER A 220 -39.86 1.47 8.57
N ASN A 221 -40.30 0.65 7.61
CA ASN A 221 -40.84 -0.70 7.88
C ASN A 221 -39.91 -1.83 7.40
N LEU A 222 -38.60 -1.60 7.37
CA LEU A 222 -37.64 -2.63 6.98
C LEU A 222 -37.43 -3.64 8.12
N ASN A 223 -37.83 -4.89 7.89
CA ASN A 223 -37.60 -5.98 8.84
C ASN A 223 -36.26 -6.66 8.56
N SER A 224 -35.15 -6.07 8.98
CA SER A 224 -33.84 -6.72 8.89
C SER A 224 -33.39 -7.25 10.25
N ASN A 225 -32.94 -8.50 10.26
CA ASN A 225 -32.39 -9.14 11.44
C ASN A 225 -30.90 -9.45 11.23
N ILE A 226 -30.07 -8.43 11.40
CA ILE A 226 -28.61 -8.53 11.37
C ILE A 226 -28.11 -8.54 12.82
N GLU A 227 -27.54 -9.65 13.31
CA GLU A 227 -27.11 -9.75 14.71
C GLU A 227 -25.72 -9.17 14.98
N LYS A 228 -24.77 -9.33 14.06
CA LYS A 228 -23.38 -8.87 14.21
C LYS A 228 -22.93 -8.08 12.99
N LEU A 229 -22.24 -6.98 13.23
CA LEU A 229 -21.68 -6.09 12.21
C LEU A 229 -20.19 -5.88 12.47
N GLY A 230 -19.36 -6.17 11.48
CA GLY A 230 -17.93 -5.84 11.48
C GLY A 230 -17.62 -4.73 10.48
N LEU A 231 -17.03 -3.63 10.93
CA LEU A 231 -16.57 -2.53 10.09
C LEU A 231 -15.06 -2.39 10.21
N TYR A 232 -14.35 -2.64 9.11
CA TYR A 232 -12.89 -2.59 9.04
C TYR A 232 -12.46 -1.38 8.21
N PHE A 233 -12.01 -0.35 8.92
CA PHE A 233 -11.61 0.94 8.37
C PHE A 233 -10.14 0.93 7.95
N PHE A 234 -9.87 1.37 6.72
CA PHE A 234 -8.52 1.76 6.34
C PHE A 234 -8.17 3.15 6.91
N LYS A 235 -9.10 4.10 6.79
CA LYS A 235 -9.10 5.40 7.49
C LYS A 235 -10.46 6.05 7.32
N GLY A 236 -11.23 6.22 8.39
CA GLY A 236 -12.58 6.77 8.22
C GLY A 236 -13.23 7.38 9.44
N ILE A 237 -14.45 7.87 9.21
CA ILE A 237 -15.36 8.38 10.23
C ILE A 237 -16.60 7.50 10.22
N LEU A 238 -17.05 7.07 11.40
CA LEU A 238 -18.32 6.36 11.54
C LEU A 238 -19.44 7.40 11.65
N THR A 239 -20.38 7.38 10.71
CA THR A 239 -21.50 8.33 10.64
C THR A 239 -22.83 7.64 10.87
N GLU A 240 -23.88 8.41 11.17
CA GLU A 240 -25.25 7.91 11.31
C GLU A 240 -25.72 7.18 10.04
N ASN A 241 -25.40 7.71 8.86
CA ASN A 241 -25.80 7.07 7.59
C ASN A 241 -25.10 5.72 7.34
N THR A 242 -23.98 5.44 8.01
CA THR A 242 -23.30 4.13 7.93
C THR A 242 -24.01 3.07 8.79
N LEU A 243 -24.66 3.49 9.88
CA LEU A 243 -25.38 2.66 10.82
C LEU A 243 -26.87 2.99 10.78
N ASP A 244 -27.47 2.79 9.61
CA ASP A 244 -28.89 3.06 9.41
C ASP A 244 -29.75 2.25 10.40
N PRO A 245 -30.62 2.92 11.15
CA PRO A 245 -31.37 2.29 12.23
C PRO A 245 -32.37 1.25 11.73
N PHE A 246 -32.87 1.37 10.51
CA PHE A 246 -33.82 0.43 9.93
C PHE A 246 -33.12 -0.86 9.50
N VAL A 247 -31.91 -0.75 8.95
CA VAL A 247 -31.09 -1.92 8.58
C VAL A 247 -30.56 -2.65 9.82
N PHE A 248 -30.13 -1.91 10.85
CA PHE A 248 -29.43 -2.47 12.00
C PHE A 248 -30.25 -2.50 13.29
N ILE A 249 -31.59 -2.50 13.20
CA ILE A 249 -32.48 -2.45 14.37
C ILE A 249 -32.26 -3.62 15.35
N GLN A 250 -31.92 -4.82 14.83
CA GLN A 250 -31.65 -6.03 15.64
C GLN A 250 -30.17 -6.24 15.96
N LEU A 251 -29.30 -5.26 15.66
CA LEU A 251 -27.86 -5.40 15.86
C LEU A 251 -27.54 -5.63 17.33
N LYS A 252 -26.83 -6.72 17.64
CA LYS A 252 -26.37 -7.08 19.00
C LYS A 252 -24.89 -6.83 19.20
N THR A 253 -24.07 -6.95 18.16
CA THR A 253 -22.61 -6.80 18.29
C THR A 253 -22.04 -5.96 17.15
N LEU A 254 -21.28 -4.92 17.51
CA LEU A 254 -20.57 -4.05 16.57
C LEU A 254 -19.07 -4.20 16.78
N THR A 255 -18.33 -4.62 15.76
CA THR A 255 -16.85 -4.65 15.77
C THR A 255 -16.32 -3.54 14.90
N LEU A 256 -15.51 -2.65 15.47
CA LEU A 256 -14.84 -1.55 14.77
C LEU A 256 -13.34 -1.82 14.76
N SER A 257 -12.74 -1.96 13.59
CA SER A 257 -11.33 -2.35 13.42
C SER A 257 -10.59 -1.41 12.46
N GLY A 258 -9.28 -1.25 12.66
CA GLY A 258 -8.42 -0.45 11.79
C GLY A 258 -8.32 1.02 12.23
N ILE A 259 -8.15 1.96 11.30
CA ILE A 259 -7.97 3.38 11.63
C ILE A 259 -9.30 4.12 11.57
N LEU A 260 -9.87 4.38 12.74
CA LEU A 260 -11.09 5.16 12.89
C LEU A 260 -10.74 6.51 13.47
N ASP A 261 -10.97 7.59 12.73
CA ASP A 261 -10.63 8.94 13.17
C ASP A 261 -11.62 9.38 14.26
N LYS A 262 -12.93 9.28 14.01
CA LYS A 262 -13.97 9.60 15.00
C LYS A 262 -15.26 8.82 14.78
N ILE A 263 -16.10 8.77 15.81
CA ILE A 263 -17.50 8.36 15.73
C ILE A 263 -18.35 9.62 15.84
N ALA A 264 -19.24 9.85 14.87
CA ALA A 264 -20.18 10.96 14.91
C ALA A 264 -21.12 10.80 16.11
N GLN A 265 -21.50 11.92 16.72
CA GLN A 265 -22.25 11.95 17.99
C GLN A 265 -23.50 11.06 17.96
N ASN A 266 -24.27 11.10 16.86
CA ASN A 266 -25.54 10.38 16.74
C ASN A 266 -25.42 8.98 16.11
N ALA A 267 -24.21 8.53 15.74
CA ALA A 267 -24.03 7.30 14.95
C ALA A 267 -24.57 6.03 15.64
N LEU A 268 -24.67 6.03 16.97
CA LEU A 268 -25.13 4.88 17.76
C LEU A 268 -26.48 5.11 18.45
N LYS A 269 -27.11 6.28 18.28
CA LYS A 269 -28.27 6.72 19.07
C LYS A 269 -29.47 5.75 18.96
N ASN A 270 -29.70 5.22 17.77
CA ASN A 270 -30.92 4.45 17.45
C ASN A 270 -30.71 2.93 17.49
N LEU A 271 -29.57 2.45 18.00
CA LEU A 271 -29.22 1.02 18.04
C LEU A 271 -29.58 0.38 19.39
N HIS A 272 -30.87 0.33 19.71
CA HIS A 272 -31.37 -0.08 21.03
C HIS A 272 -30.96 -1.50 21.45
N ASN A 273 -30.82 -2.43 20.49
CA ASN A 273 -30.48 -3.84 20.76
C ASN A 273 -28.98 -4.14 20.87
N LEU A 274 -28.12 -3.15 20.57
CA LEU A 274 -26.66 -3.33 20.54
C LEU A 274 -26.16 -3.70 21.93
N SER A 275 -25.63 -4.88 22.20
CA SER A 275 -25.17 -5.26 23.55
C SER A 275 -23.64 -5.17 23.73
N LEU A 276 -22.89 -5.28 22.64
CA LEU A 276 -21.42 -5.30 22.65
C LEU A 276 -20.85 -4.44 21.52
N ILE A 277 -19.87 -3.60 21.85
CA ILE A 277 -19.02 -2.86 20.92
C ILE A 277 -17.57 -3.29 21.15
N THR A 278 -16.93 -3.88 20.16
CA THR A 278 -15.52 -4.29 20.24
C THR A 278 -14.65 -3.33 19.43
N PHE A 279 -13.68 -2.70 20.09
CA PHE A 279 -12.71 -1.81 19.45
C PHE A 279 -11.38 -2.51 19.20
N LYS A 280 -11.06 -2.69 17.92
CA LYS A 280 -9.76 -3.13 17.40
C LYS A 280 -9.10 -1.97 16.63
N ILE A 281 -9.07 -0.80 17.25
CA ILE A 281 -8.62 0.45 16.62
C ILE A 281 -7.10 0.56 16.68
N GLU A 282 -6.49 0.76 15.52
CA GLU A 282 -5.09 1.16 15.40
C GLU A 282 -4.95 2.62 15.84
N LYS A 283 -3.96 2.90 16.71
CA LYS A 283 -3.80 4.23 17.34
C LYS A 283 -5.04 4.68 18.12
N PHE A 284 -5.49 3.80 19.00
CA PHE A 284 -6.60 4.03 19.90
C PHE A 284 -6.56 5.38 20.64
N LEU A 285 -5.38 5.92 20.96
CA LEU A 285 -5.25 7.24 21.61
C LEU A 285 -5.67 8.40 20.71
N ASN A 286 -5.21 8.46 19.46
CA ASN A 286 -5.58 9.51 18.51
C ASN A 286 -7.08 9.49 18.23
N PHE A 287 -7.68 8.30 18.20
CA PHE A 287 -9.13 8.15 18.12
C PHE A 287 -9.85 8.81 19.31
N LEU A 288 -9.34 8.63 20.53
CA LEU A 288 -9.91 9.23 21.74
C LEU A 288 -9.70 10.74 21.84
N GLU A 289 -8.63 11.28 21.24
CA GLU A 289 -8.38 12.74 21.19
C GLU A 289 -9.50 13.49 20.45
N ASN A 290 -10.18 12.84 19.52
CA ASN A 290 -11.37 13.39 18.85
C ASN A 290 -12.64 13.38 19.74
N GLY A 291 -12.52 12.92 20.98
CA GLY A 291 -13.56 12.94 22.00
C GLY A 291 -14.41 11.68 22.07
N ILE A 292 -14.99 11.46 23.25
CA ILE A 292 -15.91 10.34 23.55
C ILE A 292 -17.38 10.79 23.64
N SER A 293 -17.72 11.94 23.07
CA SER A 293 -19.07 12.55 23.21
C SER A 293 -20.18 11.65 22.66
N TRP A 294 -19.88 10.82 21.65
CA TRP A 294 -20.78 9.82 21.09
C TRP A 294 -21.24 8.78 22.13
N MET A 295 -20.46 8.52 23.18
CA MET A 295 -20.85 7.59 24.24
C MET A 295 -22.06 8.10 25.03
N HIS A 296 -22.30 9.43 25.09
CA HIS A 296 -23.49 9.97 25.77
C HIS A 296 -24.80 9.64 25.06
N GLN A 297 -24.76 9.28 23.77
CA GLN A 297 -25.96 8.90 23.02
C GLN A 297 -26.31 7.42 23.20
N ILE A 298 -25.35 6.59 23.64
CA ILE A 298 -25.61 5.19 23.99
C ILE A 298 -26.53 5.17 25.20
N ASN A 299 -27.64 4.43 25.12
CA ASN A 299 -28.65 4.33 26.18
C ASN A 299 -29.31 5.65 26.60
N SER A 300 -29.22 6.69 25.76
CA SER A 300 -29.83 7.99 26.06
C SER A 300 -31.35 7.94 26.28
N ASP A 301 -32.01 6.87 25.82
CA ASP A 301 -33.42 6.56 26.04
C ASP A 301 -33.75 6.10 27.47
N LEU A 302 -32.76 5.68 28.27
CA LEU A 302 -32.99 5.12 29.60
C LEU A 302 -33.30 6.18 30.68
N ASN A 303 -33.13 7.48 30.41
CA ASN A 303 -33.42 8.61 31.34
C ASN A 303 -33.13 8.29 32.82
N ILE A 304 -31.96 7.70 33.10
CA ILE A 304 -31.63 7.26 34.45
C ILE A 304 -31.24 8.48 35.27
N ASN A 305 -32.05 8.82 36.28
CA ASN A 305 -31.70 9.86 37.23
C ASN A 305 -30.51 9.36 38.09
N PRO A 306 -29.33 10.03 38.06
CA PRO A 306 -28.16 9.61 38.82
C PRO A 306 -28.41 9.51 40.34
N GLU A 307 -29.36 10.28 40.87
CA GLU A 307 -29.70 10.30 42.30
C GLU A 307 -30.48 9.07 42.77
N GLU A 308 -31.18 8.35 41.88
CA GLU A 308 -32.00 7.17 42.21
C GLU A 308 -31.23 5.83 42.08
N THR A 309 -29.93 5.89 41.75
CA THR A 309 -29.12 4.75 41.35
C THR A 309 -28.95 3.66 42.43
N SER A 310 -29.11 3.98 43.72
CA SER A 310 -28.97 2.99 44.80
C SER A 310 -30.07 1.92 44.79
N ASN A 311 -31.29 2.25 44.38
CA ASN A 311 -32.40 1.30 44.28
C ASN A 311 -32.46 0.62 42.90
N PHE A 312 -31.94 1.29 41.88
CA PHE A 312 -31.96 0.85 40.47
C PHE A 312 -31.10 -0.40 40.21
N LEU A 313 -30.02 -0.57 40.97
CA LEU A 313 -29.03 -1.66 40.80
C LEU A 313 -29.59 -3.08 40.99
N PHE A 314 -30.76 -3.25 41.60
CA PHE A 314 -31.35 -4.56 41.87
C PHE A 314 -32.31 -5.06 40.78
N ASN A 315 -32.64 -4.25 39.78
CA ASN A 315 -33.57 -4.67 38.74
C ASN A 315 -32.85 -5.43 37.60
N LEU A 316 -33.02 -6.75 37.57
CA LEU A 316 -32.45 -7.66 36.56
C LEU A 316 -32.77 -7.27 35.11
N THR A 317 -33.87 -6.56 34.85
CA THR A 317 -34.26 -6.12 33.50
C THR A 317 -33.33 -5.03 32.96
N ILE A 318 -32.82 -4.17 33.83
CA ILE A 318 -31.88 -3.09 33.50
C ILE A 318 -30.48 -3.64 33.24
N ILE A 319 -30.05 -4.65 34.01
CA ILE A 319 -28.74 -5.30 33.81
C ILE A 319 -28.62 -5.87 32.39
N LYS A 320 -29.72 -6.37 31.81
CA LYS A 320 -29.73 -6.85 30.41
C LYS A 320 -29.51 -5.75 29.37
N ARG A 321 -29.67 -4.47 29.73
CA ARG A 321 -29.48 -3.31 28.85
C ARG A 321 -28.07 -2.71 28.94
N VAL A 322 -27.22 -3.22 29.82
CA VAL A 322 -25.82 -2.78 29.97
C VAL A 322 -25.07 -3.03 28.67
N LYS A 323 -24.40 -1.99 28.17
CA LYS A 323 -23.68 -1.99 26.90
C LYS A 323 -22.21 -2.24 27.18
N LYS A 324 -21.66 -3.31 26.62
CA LYS A 324 -20.26 -3.69 26.84
C LYS A 324 -19.37 -3.05 25.79
N ILE A 325 -18.26 -2.44 26.20
CA ILE A 325 -17.27 -1.87 25.29
C ILE A 325 -15.92 -2.54 25.54
N GLU A 326 -15.46 -3.35 24.59
CA GLU A 326 -14.18 -4.05 24.72
C GLU A 326 -13.02 -3.22 24.17
N PHE A 327 -12.06 -2.92 25.04
CA PHE A 327 -10.80 -2.25 24.71
C PHE A 327 -9.66 -3.27 24.61
N GLN A 328 -9.07 -3.42 23.42
CA GLN A 328 -7.97 -4.37 23.21
C GLN A 328 -6.62 -3.94 23.79
N SER A 329 -6.41 -2.66 24.09
CA SER A 329 -5.09 -2.09 24.43
C SER A 329 -5.08 -1.32 25.75
N ALA A 330 -5.57 -1.92 26.84
CA ALA A 330 -5.64 -1.25 28.15
C ALA A 330 -4.27 -0.82 28.71
N GLN A 331 -3.16 -1.44 28.26
CA GLN A 331 -1.79 -1.01 28.58
C GLN A 331 -1.53 0.46 28.21
N THR A 332 -2.24 0.98 27.21
CA THR A 332 -2.08 2.37 26.80
C THR A 332 -2.79 3.35 27.74
N LEU A 333 -3.66 2.92 28.65
CA LEU A 333 -4.47 3.78 29.52
C LEU A 333 -3.70 4.18 30.80
N THR A 334 -2.63 4.97 30.67
CA THR A 334 -1.88 5.53 31.80
C THR A 334 -2.64 6.67 32.51
N ASN A 335 -2.19 7.04 33.71
CA ASN A 335 -2.78 8.14 34.49
C ASN A 335 -2.73 9.50 33.77
N GLU A 336 -1.74 9.71 32.91
CA GLU A 336 -1.59 10.92 32.08
C GLU A 336 -2.75 11.10 31.09
N LYS A 337 -3.45 10.03 30.77
CA LYS A 337 -4.56 10.00 29.81
C LYS A 337 -5.93 10.12 30.45
N PHE A 338 -5.98 10.33 31.77
CA PHE A 338 -7.23 10.48 32.51
C PHE A 338 -8.14 11.56 31.89
N CYS A 339 -7.56 12.68 31.44
CA CYS A 339 -8.33 13.79 30.87
C CYS A 339 -9.06 13.47 29.57
N LEU A 340 -8.63 12.45 28.80
CA LEU A 340 -9.36 11.98 27.61
C LEU A 340 -10.73 11.38 27.97
N PHE A 341 -10.89 10.94 29.22
CA PHE A 341 -12.10 10.30 29.73
C PHE A 341 -12.82 11.12 30.79
N LYS A 342 -12.49 12.42 30.92
CA LYS A 342 -13.12 13.29 31.95
C LYS A 342 -14.64 13.38 31.81
N THR A 343 -15.16 13.26 30.58
CA THR A 343 -16.59 13.26 30.28
C THR A 343 -17.15 11.85 30.08
N PHE A 344 -16.54 10.80 30.66
CA PHE A 344 -17.04 9.44 30.48
C PHE A 344 -18.46 9.30 31.09
N PRO A 345 -19.45 8.80 30.34
CA PRO A 345 -20.85 8.83 30.77
C PRO A 345 -21.18 7.65 31.69
N HIS A 346 -20.74 7.73 32.95
CA HIS A 346 -20.95 6.66 33.93
C HIS A 346 -22.41 6.23 34.11
N TYR A 347 -23.35 7.14 33.91
CA TYR A 347 -24.78 6.89 34.10
C TYR A 347 -25.46 6.22 32.88
N GLN A 348 -24.75 6.05 31.76
CA GLN A 348 -25.31 5.41 30.56
C GLN A 348 -25.19 3.87 30.55
N LEU A 349 -24.88 3.24 31.69
CA LEU A 349 -24.72 1.79 31.84
C LEU A 349 -23.73 1.18 30.83
N ILE A 350 -22.59 1.85 30.63
CA ILE A 350 -21.53 1.39 29.74
C ILE A 350 -20.46 0.65 30.56
N ALA A 351 -20.29 -0.64 30.27
CA ALA A 351 -19.32 -1.52 30.92
C ALA A 351 -18.06 -1.72 30.06
N PRO A 352 -16.91 -1.13 30.42
CA PRO A 352 -15.67 -1.27 29.67
C PRO A 352 -15.01 -2.63 29.98
N LEU A 353 -14.90 -3.51 28.99
CA LEU A 353 -14.20 -4.78 29.09
C LEU A 353 -12.74 -4.63 28.66
N PHE A 354 -11.84 -5.29 29.36
CA PHE A 354 -10.42 -5.36 29.02
C PHE A 354 -10.03 -6.81 28.75
N SER A 355 -9.24 -7.07 27.70
CA SER A 355 -8.81 -8.43 27.34
C SER A 355 -7.93 -9.04 28.43
N LYS A 356 -8.18 -10.30 28.82
CA LYS A 356 -7.50 -11.00 29.93
C LYS A 356 -6.02 -11.31 29.68
N ASP A 357 -5.59 -11.30 28.43
CA ASP A 357 -4.30 -11.86 28.02
C ASP A 357 -3.08 -10.96 28.32
N MET A 358 -3.24 -9.95 29.17
CA MET A 358 -2.24 -8.90 29.37
C MET A 358 -2.04 -8.62 30.86
N ASN A 359 -0.79 -8.60 31.31
CA ASN A 359 -0.41 -8.11 32.63
C ASN A 359 -0.60 -6.58 32.67
N TYR A 360 -1.74 -6.10 33.14
CA TYR A 360 -2.00 -4.67 33.26
C TYR A 360 -1.64 -4.17 34.67
N ASN A 361 -0.95 -3.03 34.73
CA ASN A 361 -0.94 -2.21 35.94
C ASN A 361 -2.27 -1.44 36.02
N CYS A 362 -2.96 -1.53 37.15
CA CYS A 362 -4.22 -0.84 37.33
C CYS A 362 -3.99 0.67 37.51
N SER A 363 -4.22 1.44 36.44
CA SER A 363 -4.11 2.89 36.48
C SER A 363 -5.40 3.53 37.04
N CYS A 364 -5.31 4.74 37.55
CA CYS A 364 -6.46 5.55 37.92
C CYS A 364 -7.38 5.83 36.73
N THR A 365 -6.86 5.86 35.50
CA THR A 365 -7.69 5.97 34.29
C THR A 365 -8.56 4.71 34.10
N VAL A 366 -7.99 3.52 34.28
CA VAL A 366 -8.76 2.26 34.23
C VAL A 366 -9.79 2.21 35.36
N LEU A 367 -9.38 2.57 36.59
CA LEU A 367 -10.25 2.61 37.77
C LEU A 367 -11.41 3.60 37.60
N TRP A 368 -11.16 4.75 36.98
CA TRP A 368 -12.19 5.73 36.62
C TRP A 368 -13.26 5.11 35.74
N LEU A 369 -12.86 4.47 34.63
CA LEU A 369 -13.78 3.84 33.68
C LEU A 369 -14.66 2.75 34.31
N VAL A 370 -14.14 2.01 35.29
CA VAL A 370 -14.86 0.88 35.91
C VAL A 370 -15.62 1.25 37.18
N LYS A 371 -15.41 2.43 37.77
CA LYS A 371 -15.89 2.83 39.11
C LYS A 371 -17.35 2.43 39.37
N TYR A 372 -18.25 2.74 38.43
CA TYR A 372 -19.69 2.48 38.57
C TYR A 372 -20.13 1.09 38.10
N ASN A 373 -19.33 0.44 37.26
CA ASN A 373 -19.64 -0.89 36.76
C ASN A 373 -19.50 -1.99 37.83
N LEU A 374 -18.71 -1.75 38.88
CA LEU A 374 -18.51 -2.71 39.97
C LEU A 374 -19.80 -3.13 40.69
N PHE A 375 -20.80 -2.26 40.67
CA PHE A 375 -22.12 -2.52 41.24
C PHE A 375 -23.03 -3.32 40.30
N ILE A 376 -22.78 -3.24 38.99
CA ILE A 376 -23.64 -3.80 37.94
C ILE A 376 -23.17 -5.20 37.52
N LEU A 377 -21.86 -5.48 37.62
CA LEU A 377 -21.26 -6.68 37.06
C LEU A 377 -21.46 -7.92 37.96
N ASP A 378 -21.98 -8.99 37.36
CA ASP A 378 -22.07 -10.33 37.95
C ASP A 378 -20.68 -10.89 38.30
N LYS A 379 -20.60 -11.85 39.23
CA LYS A 379 -19.37 -12.54 39.65
C LYS A 379 -18.55 -13.06 38.47
N LYS A 380 -19.19 -13.48 37.37
CA LYS A 380 -18.49 -13.95 36.16
C LYS A 380 -17.76 -12.82 35.43
N GLU A 381 -18.34 -11.64 35.35
CA GLU A 381 -17.76 -10.49 34.66
C GLU A 381 -16.71 -9.76 35.50
N TYR A 382 -16.78 -9.90 36.83
CA TYR A 382 -15.72 -9.50 37.74
C TYR A 382 -14.35 -10.11 37.36
N SER A 383 -14.34 -11.29 36.73
CA SER A 383 -13.10 -11.94 36.27
C SER A 383 -12.29 -11.11 35.26
N SER A 384 -12.93 -10.18 34.55
CA SER A 384 -12.23 -9.27 33.64
C SER A 384 -11.49 -8.14 34.37
N TYR A 385 -11.74 -7.94 35.68
CA TYR A 385 -11.14 -6.88 36.50
C TYR A 385 -10.27 -7.41 37.64
N GLN A 386 -10.12 -8.73 37.75
CA GLN A 386 -9.28 -9.36 38.77
C GLN A 386 -7.81 -8.94 38.68
N PHE A 387 -7.36 -8.45 37.52
CA PHE A 387 -6.01 -7.91 37.36
C PHE A 387 -5.77 -6.63 38.18
N CYS A 388 -6.82 -5.86 38.48
CA CYS A 388 -6.70 -4.66 39.31
C CYS A 388 -6.70 -4.99 40.80
N ALA A 389 -7.55 -5.92 41.22
CA ALA A 389 -7.71 -6.27 42.63
C ALA A 389 -8.22 -7.70 42.80
N ALA A 390 -7.66 -8.41 43.78
CA ALA A 390 -8.04 -9.79 44.11
C ALA A 390 -9.52 -9.92 44.52
N ASN A 391 -10.09 -8.89 45.15
CA ASN A 391 -11.48 -8.85 45.61
C ASN A 391 -12.10 -7.44 45.49
N LYS A 392 -13.43 -7.38 45.58
CA LYS A 392 -14.20 -6.12 45.42
C LYS A 392 -13.78 -5.04 46.43
N THR A 393 -13.40 -5.42 47.65
CA THR A 393 -12.98 -4.49 48.71
C THR A 393 -11.63 -3.83 48.39
N SER A 394 -10.65 -4.61 47.93
CA SER A 394 -9.35 -4.07 47.47
C SER A 394 -9.52 -3.10 46.30
N LEU A 395 -10.44 -3.38 45.38
CA LEU A 395 -10.72 -2.49 44.26
C LEU A 395 -11.31 -1.15 44.71
N ARG A 396 -12.21 -1.18 45.71
CA ARG A 396 -12.79 0.04 46.30
C ARG A 396 -11.73 0.92 46.95
N ILE A 397 -10.80 0.31 47.70
CA ILE A 397 -9.67 1.04 48.30
C ILE A 397 -8.80 1.69 47.21
N GLN A 398 -8.50 0.98 46.12
CA GLN A 398 -7.74 1.55 45.00
C GLN A 398 -8.46 2.73 44.32
N ILE A 399 -9.79 2.65 44.18
CA ILE A 399 -10.62 3.75 43.66
C ILE A 399 -10.52 4.98 44.56
N GLU A 400 -10.56 4.81 45.88
CA GLU A 400 -10.46 5.90 46.85
C GLU A 400 -9.06 6.56 46.82
N ILE A 401 -8.00 5.78 46.64
CA ILE A 401 -6.61 6.28 46.52
C ILE A 401 -6.41 7.20 45.30
N CYS A 402 -7.20 7.04 44.24
CA CYS A 402 -6.95 7.73 42.98
C CYS A 402 -7.31 9.22 42.95
N ASP A 403 -8.04 9.73 43.96
CA ASP A 403 -8.45 11.14 44.09
C ASP A 403 -8.95 11.75 42.76
N PHE A 404 -10.08 11.22 42.27
CA PHE A 404 -10.60 11.59 40.95
C PHE A 404 -11.01 13.06 40.85
N GLU A 405 -11.45 13.68 41.95
CA GLU A 405 -11.84 15.09 41.98
C GLU A 405 -10.64 15.99 41.68
N ASN A 406 -9.51 15.75 42.34
CA ASN A 406 -8.28 16.47 42.07
C ASN A 406 -7.79 16.25 40.62
N ARG A 407 -7.85 15.01 40.11
CA ARG A 407 -7.49 14.73 38.71
C ARG A 407 -8.38 15.46 37.70
N LEU A 408 -9.70 15.55 37.94
CA LEU A 408 -10.62 16.33 37.11
C LEU A 408 -10.27 17.82 37.16
N ASN A 409 -9.93 18.35 38.34
CA ASN A 409 -9.50 19.73 38.51
C ASN A 409 -8.19 20.03 37.76
N LEU A 410 -7.25 19.07 37.72
CA LEU A 410 -6.02 19.18 36.92
C LEU A 410 -6.32 19.26 35.42
N CYS A 411 -7.30 18.50 34.92
CA CYS A 411 -7.70 18.55 33.51
C CYS A 411 -8.23 19.92 33.05
N ASN A 412 -8.70 20.76 33.97
CA ASN A 412 -9.18 22.11 33.67
C ASN A 412 -8.06 23.17 33.70
N LYS A 413 -6.92 22.88 34.36
CA LYS A 413 -5.84 23.85 34.61
C LYS A 413 -4.73 23.87 33.56
N SER A 414 -4.64 22.85 32.70
CA SER A 414 -3.51 22.70 31.79
C SER A 414 -3.96 22.60 30.33
N SER A 415 -3.25 23.32 29.45
CA SER A 415 -3.01 22.95 28.06
C SER A 415 -2.20 21.66 28.01
N TYR A 416 -2.71 20.57 28.60
CA TYR A 416 -2.15 19.23 28.56
C TYR A 416 -2.42 18.69 27.15
N TYR A 417 -1.77 19.31 26.16
CA TYR A 417 -1.62 18.70 24.86
C TYR A 417 -0.74 17.48 25.11
N VAL A 418 -1.35 16.31 25.02
CA VAL A 418 -0.61 15.07 24.85
C VAL A 418 0.10 15.23 23.52
N ILE A 419 1.34 15.75 23.54
CA ILE A 419 2.22 15.70 22.38
C ILE A 419 2.51 14.22 22.22
N THR A 420 1.75 13.53 21.37
CA THR A 420 2.09 12.20 20.91
C THR A 420 3.11 12.39 19.78
N PRO A 421 4.43 12.18 20.00
CA PRO A 421 5.44 12.39 18.97
C PRO A 421 5.52 11.16 18.05
N ILE A 422 4.37 10.66 17.62
CA ILE A 422 4.26 9.49 16.76
C ILE A 422 3.41 9.92 15.58
N GLU A 423 3.99 10.79 14.74
CA GLU A 423 3.65 10.81 13.32
C GLU A 423 3.69 9.36 12.85
N SER A 424 2.51 8.89 12.49
CA SER A 424 2.26 7.46 12.49
C SER A 424 2.79 6.85 11.20
N GLN A 425 3.38 5.65 11.30
CA GLN A 425 3.84 4.89 10.12
C GLN A 425 2.79 4.80 9.01
N ILE A 426 1.51 4.86 9.36
CA ILE A 426 0.38 4.79 8.44
C ILE A 426 0.07 6.14 7.78
N GLU A 427 0.22 7.27 8.47
CA GLU A 427 0.18 8.59 7.82
C GLU A 427 1.36 8.74 6.87
N THR A 428 2.54 8.25 7.27
CA THR A 428 3.69 8.15 6.37
C THR A 428 3.36 7.27 5.16
N LEU A 429 2.73 6.10 5.37
CA LEU A 429 2.30 5.22 4.28
C LEU A 429 1.31 5.91 3.34
N TYR A 430 0.27 6.56 3.88
CA TYR A 430 -0.72 7.30 3.11
C TYR A 430 -0.11 8.49 2.36
N PHE A 431 0.75 9.26 3.00
CA PHE A 431 1.49 10.35 2.38
C PHE A 431 2.32 9.82 1.21
N ILE A 432 2.99 8.69 1.39
CA ILE A 432 3.80 8.05 0.36
C ILE A 432 2.94 7.48 -0.78
N GLU A 433 1.75 6.95 -0.50
CA GLU A 433 0.80 6.51 -1.54
C GLU A 433 0.25 7.68 -2.36
N LEU A 434 -0.12 8.78 -1.70
CA LEU A 434 -0.48 10.02 -2.36
C LEU A 434 0.68 10.53 -3.23
N PHE A 435 1.88 10.52 -2.67
CA PHE A 435 3.05 11.01 -3.37
C PHE A 435 3.40 10.16 -4.60
N ASP A 436 3.32 8.82 -4.50
CA ASP A 436 3.48 7.93 -5.65
C ASP A 436 2.41 8.16 -6.72
N TYR A 437 1.17 8.45 -6.32
CA TYR A 437 0.12 8.84 -7.26
C TYR A 437 0.43 10.16 -7.99
N ILE A 438 0.91 11.19 -7.27
CA ILE A 438 1.37 12.45 -7.90
C ILE A 438 2.53 12.19 -8.85
N ILE A 439 3.50 11.37 -8.45
CA ILE A 439 4.63 10.98 -9.29
C ILE A 439 4.10 10.29 -10.56
N LEU A 440 3.15 9.35 -10.44
CA LEU A 440 2.55 8.66 -11.58
C LEU A 440 1.93 9.66 -12.58
N LEU A 441 1.17 10.64 -12.09
CA LEU A 441 0.57 11.68 -12.92
C LEU A 441 1.59 12.60 -13.58
N SER A 442 2.75 12.81 -12.93
CA SER A 442 3.81 13.68 -13.45
C SER A 442 4.78 13.00 -14.43
N TYR A 443 4.81 11.66 -14.46
CA TYR A 443 5.70 10.92 -15.36
C TYR A 443 5.56 11.29 -16.84
N PRO A 444 4.36 11.45 -17.43
CA PRO A 444 4.24 11.83 -18.85
C PRO A 444 5.00 13.13 -19.17
N VAL A 445 4.86 14.16 -18.32
CA VAL A 445 5.55 15.45 -18.50
C VAL A 445 7.06 15.27 -18.38
N VAL A 446 7.53 14.58 -17.33
CA VAL A 446 8.96 14.39 -17.09
C VAL A 446 9.60 13.51 -18.16
N PHE A 447 8.91 12.47 -18.65
CA PHE A 447 9.39 11.64 -19.74
C PHE A 447 9.47 12.41 -21.06
N THR A 448 8.45 13.20 -21.42
CA THR A 448 8.50 14.04 -22.62
C THR A 448 9.66 15.03 -22.56
N LEU A 449 9.88 15.68 -21.40
CA LEU A 449 11.03 16.56 -21.20
C LEU A 449 12.36 15.81 -21.33
N ALA A 450 12.49 14.63 -20.73
CA ALA A 450 13.73 13.86 -20.77
C ALA A 450 14.05 13.31 -22.17
N ILE A 451 13.03 12.82 -22.89
CA ILE A 451 13.16 12.34 -24.28
C ILE A 451 13.58 13.50 -25.17
N SER A 452 12.80 14.59 -25.19
CA SER A 452 13.05 15.74 -26.06
C SER A 452 14.42 16.36 -25.81
N SER A 453 14.81 16.55 -24.55
CA SER A 453 16.08 17.17 -24.19
C SER A 453 17.29 16.31 -24.57
N ASN A 454 17.24 15.00 -24.31
CA ASN A 454 18.34 14.10 -24.66
C ASN A 454 18.40 13.81 -26.17
N SER A 455 17.27 13.71 -26.86
CA SER A 455 17.24 13.64 -28.34
C SER A 455 17.85 14.90 -28.96
N PHE A 456 17.49 16.08 -28.45
CA PHE A 456 18.08 17.34 -28.91
C PHE A 456 19.60 17.38 -28.66
N ASN A 457 20.07 16.96 -27.48
CA ASN A 457 21.49 16.86 -27.19
C ASN A 457 22.22 15.94 -28.18
N ILE A 458 21.65 14.76 -28.47
CA ILE A 458 22.24 13.79 -29.40
C ILE A 458 22.37 14.40 -30.80
N LEU A 459 21.33 15.08 -31.30
CA LEU A 459 21.36 15.74 -32.61
C LEU A 459 22.44 16.82 -32.68
N VAL A 460 22.45 17.75 -31.71
CA VAL A 460 23.44 18.84 -31.65
C VAL A 460 24.86 18.31 -31.54
N LEU A 461 25.11 17.33 -30.66
CA LEU A 461 26.45 16.79 -30.43
C LEU A 461 26.96 15.97 -31.62
N LYS A 462 26.08 15.21 -32.29
CA LYS A 462 26.43 14.46 -33.51
C LYS A 462 26.89 15.42 -34.61
N GLU A 463 26.19 16.53 -34.80
CA GLU A 463 26.57 17.56 -35.75
C GLU A 463 27.94 18.17 -35.42
N ILE A 464 28.18 18.55 -34.17
CA ILE A 464 29.47 19.12 -33.73
C ILE A 464 30.60 18.12 -33.93
N ILE A 465 30.36 16.83 -33.68
CA ILE A 465 31.35 15.79 -33.91
C ILE A 465 31.69 15.71 -35.40
N THR A 466 30.69 15.68 -36.28
CA THR A 466 30.87 15.65 -37.74
C THR A 466 31.66 16.87 -38.23
N ASP A 467 31.34 18.07 -37.75
CA ASP A 467 32.05 19.31 -38.07
C ASP A 467 33.50 19.29 -37.52
N SER A 468 33.70 18.71 -36.35
CA SER A 468 35.03 18.57 -35.72
C SER A 468 35.93 17.57 -36.45
N TYR A 469 35.39 16.62 -37.21
CA TYR A 469 36.19 15.72 -38.05
C TYR A 469 36.77 16.41 -39.27
N LYS A 470 36.05 17.41 -39.81
CA LYS A 470 36.52 18.23 -40.94
C LYS A 470 37.56 19.27 -40.56
N SER A 471 37.67 19.59 -39.27
CA SER A 471 38.56 20.63 -38.74
C SER A 471 39.68 20.05 -37.88
N GLU A 472 40.85 20.69 -37.84
CA GLU A 472 41.99 20.34 -36.97
C GLU A 472 41.73 20.65 -35.47
N VAL A 473 40.53 20.35 -34.97
CA VAL A 473 40.17 20.56 -33.56
C VAL A 473 41.01 19.65 -32.66
N LYS A 474 41.58 20.23 -31.61
CA LYS A 474 42.38 19.54 -30.57
C LYS A 474 41.66 18.29 -30.05
N ASN A 475 42.36 17.13 -30.05
CA ASN A 475 41.87 15.82 -29.59
C ASN A 475 41.16 15.84 -28.22
N SER A 476 41.58 16.71 -27.29
CA SER A 476 40.99 16.82 -25.95
C SER A 476 39.56 17.36 -25.94
N LYS A 477 39.20 18.24 -26.90
CA LYS A 477 37.82 18.73 -27.06
C LYS A 477 36.92 17.66 -27.67
N LYS A 478 37.43 16.94 -28.69
CA LYS A 478 36.71 15.83 -29.33
C LYS A 478 36.29 14.75 -28.32
N SER A 479 37.21 14.38 -27.42
CA SER A 479 36.93 13.43 -26.35
C SER A 479 35.82 13.91 -25.39
N LEU A 480 35.79 15.20 -25.03
CA LEU A 480 34.74 15.73 -24.15
C LEU A 480 33.36 15.68 -24.82
N ILE A 481 33.29 16.10 -26.08
CA ILE A 481 32.04 16.10 -26.87
C ILE A 481 31.53 14.66 -27.06
N PHE A 482 32.44 13.71 -27.30
CA PHE A 482 32.09 12.29 -27.39
C PHE A 482 31.50 11.75 -26.06
N LEU A 483 32.07 12.11 -24.91
CA LEU A 483 31.52 11.72 -23.62
C LEU A 483 30.14 12.35 -23.35
N MET A 484 29.94 13.61 -23.74
CA MET A 484 28.63 14.27 -23.65
C MET A 484 27.59 13.54 -24.53
N LEU A 485 27.99 13.08 -25.71
CA LEU A 485 27.12 12.30 -26.60
C LEU A 485 26.78 10.96 -25.97
N LEU A 486 27.79 10.21 -25.49
CA LEU A 486 27.58 8.93 -24.81
C LEU A 486 26.65 9.07 -23.60
N ASN A 487 26.84 10.11 -22.78
CA ASN A 487 25.98 10.41 -21.64
C ASN A 487 24.52 10.66 -22.08
N SER A 488 24.32 11.41 -23.16
CA SER A 488 22.98 11.69 -23.70
C SER A 488 22.30 10.42 -24.24
N ILE A 489 23.06 9.53 -24.89
CA ILE A 489 22.57 8.22 -25.35
C ILE A 489 22.19 7.34 -24.16
N LEU A 490 23.02 7.26 -23.12
CA LEU A 490 22.73 6.49 -21.91
C LEU A 490 21.48 7.01 -21.22
N ASN A 491 21.34 8.33 -21.07
CA ASN A 491 20.13 8.95 -20.51
C ASN A 491 18.89 8.63 -21.34
N PHE A 492 18.97 8.75 -22.66
CA PHE A 492 17.88 8.42 -23.55
C PHE A 492 17.45 6.95 -23.38
N SER A 493 18.41 6.02 -23.37
CA SER A 493 18.14 4.59 -23.14
C SER A 493 17.51 4.32 -21.77
N TYR A 494 17.99 5.00 -20.72
CA TYR A 494 17.39 4.90 -19.38
C TYR A 494 15.93 5.35 -19.38
N VAL A 495 15.63 6.46 -20.05
CA VAL A 495 14.27 6.97 -20.19
C VAL A 495 13.37 5.97 -20.90
N ILE A 496 13.83 5.33 -21.97
CA ILE A 496 13.04 4.29 -22.67
C ILE A 496 12.75 3.09 -21.75
N VAL A 497 13.76 2.60 -21.01
CA VAL A 497 13.58 1.51 -20.05
C VAL A 497 12.55 1.89 -18.97
N ARG A 498 12.63 3.11 -18.44
CA ARG A 498 11.70 3.60 -17.42
C ARG A 498 10.30 3.92 -17.97
N LEU A 499 10.18 4.29 -19.23
CA LEU A 499 8.88 4.45 -19.87
C LEU A 499 8.16 3.10 -19.97
N MET A 500 8.89 2.02 -20.32
CA MET A 500 8.32 0.66 -20.34
C MET A 500 7.91 0.17 -18.94
N HIS A 501 8.63 0.57 -17.89
CA HIS A 501 8.27 0.26 -16.50
C HIS A 501 6.86 0.73 -16.11
N LEU A 502 6.34 1.79 -16.74
CA LEU A 502 4.97 2.27 -16.46
C LEU A 502 3.89 1.22 -16.73
N MET A 503 4.15 0.22 -17.58
CA MET A 503 3.22 -0.90 -17.81
C MET A 503 3.03 -1.78 -16.57
N ASN A 504 4.01 -1.76 -15.66
CA ASN A 504 4.10 -2.61 -14.48
C ASN A 504 3.71 -1.87 -13.21
N LYS A 505 3.72 -0.54 -13.26
CA LYS A 505 3.34 0.32 -12.15
C LYS A 505 1.88 0.08 -11.78
N CYS A 506 1.69 -0.24 -10.50
CA CYS A 506 0.38 -0.45 -9.92
C CYS A 506 0.16 0.52 -8.78
N VAL A 507 -0.70 1.50 -9.01
CA VAL A 507 -1.15 2.41 -7.95
C VAL A 507 -2.44 1.84 -7.36
N SER A 508 -2.38 1.50 -6.09
CA SER A 508 -3.48 0.89 -5.36
C SER A 508 -4.41 1.94 -4.74
N GLN A 509 -4.78 2.95 -5.50
CA GLN A 509 -5.93 3.76 -5.12
C GLN A 509 -7.18 3.00 -5.59
N ASN A 510 -7.99 2.53 -4.64
CA ASN A 510 -9.38 2.06 -4.82
C ASN A 510 -9.59 0.84 -5.70
N SER A 511 -8.78 -0.20 -5.54
CA SER A 511 -8.77 -1.34 -6.45
C SER A 511 -8.36 -0.94 -7.88
N LYS A 512 -7.10 -1.27 -8.20
CA LYS A 512 -6.57 -1.56 -9.55
C LYS A 512 -6.52 -0.41 -10.56
N PHE A 513 -5.69 0.61 -10.33
CA PHE A 513 -4.83 1.07 -11.44
C PHE A 513 -3.61 0.15 -11.54
N CYS A 514 -3.91 -1.12 -11.77
CA CYS A 514 -2.92 -2.17 -12.00
C CYS A 514 -3.41 -2.89 -13.24
N SER A 515 -2.65 -2.75 -14.33
CA SER A 515 -3.02 -3.43 -15.56
C SER A 515 -3.00 -4.94 -15.31
N LYS A 516 -3.95 -5.70 -15.87
CA LYS A 516 -3.88 -7.18 -15.82
C LYS A 516 -2.53 -7.72 -16.32
N ILE A 517 -1.91 -6.95 -17.21
CA ILE A 517 -0.59 -7.16 -17.81
C ILE A 517 0.52 -7.22 -16.74
N SER A 518 0.51 -6.34 -15.73
CA SER A 518 1.56 -6.30 -14.69
C SER A 518 1.62 -7.56 -13.82
N HIS A 519 0.49 -8.27 -13.68
CA HIS A 519 0.43 -9.52 -12.93
C HIS A 519 1.05 -10.70 -13.66
N THR A 520 1.22 -10.61 -14.99
CA THR A 520 1.77 -11.74 -15.75
C THR A 520 3.24 -11.98 -15.36
N ILE A 521 3.60 -13.26 -15.21
CA ILE A 521 4.93 -13.68 -14.80
C ILE A 521 6.02 -13.11 -15.72
N SER A 522 5.78 -13.11 -17.04
CA SER A 522 6.71 -12.56 -18.03
C SER A 522 7.04 -11.09 -17.78
N ILE A 523 6.06 -10.33 -17.30
CA ILE A 523 6.20 -8.91 -17.07
C ILE A 523 6.87 -8.62 -15.73
N GLN A 524 6.58 -9.43 -14.71
CA GLN A 524 7.34 -9.40 -13.48
C GLN A 524 8.84 -9.67 -13.75
N TYR A 525 9.17 -10.65 -14.61
CA TYR A 525 10.56 -10.89 -15.05
C TYR A 525 11.13 -9.73 -15.88
N PHE A 526 10.33 -9.13 -16.76
CA PHE A 526 10.76 -7.93 -17.50
C PHE A 526 11.14 -6.81 -16.55
N ASP A 527 10.34 -6.60 -15.50
CA ASP A 527 10.60 -5.59 -14.48
C ASP A 527 11.95 -5.84 -13.79
N VAL A 528 12.18 -7.07 -13.31
CA VAL A 528 13.45 -7.45 -12.67
C VAL A 528 14.65 -7.28 -13.62
N LEU A 529 14.56 -7.81 -14.84
CA LEU A 529 15.69 -7.88 -15.76
C LEU A 529 16.00 -6.54 -16.45
N PHE A 530 14.99 -5.88 -16.98
CA PHE A 530 15.19 -4.68 -17.79
C PHE A 530 15.10 -3.42 -16.94
N VAL A 531 14.07 -3.29 -16.11
CA VAL A 531 13.89 -2.07 -15.32
C VAL A 531 14.91 -2.02 -14.19
N ASP A 532 15.04 -3.12 -13.46
CA ASP A 532 15.79 -3.15 -12.23
C ASP A 532 17.29 -3.33 -12.43
N ILE A 533 17.71 -4.30 -13.26
CA ILE A 533 19.12 -4.57 -13.54
C ILE A 533 19.64 -3.64 -14.64
N LEU A 534 19.09 -3.72 -15.86
CA LEU A 534 19.60 -2.92 -16.97
C LEU A 534 19.42 -1.42 -16.71
N GLY A 535 18.29 -0.99 -16.16
CA GLY A 535 18.06 0.40 -15.75
C GLY A 535 19.12 0.91 -14.75
N ASN A 536 19.48 0.11 -13.74
CA ASN A 536 20.53 0.46 -12.80
C ASN A 536 21.91 0.53 -13.46
N ILE A 537 22.25 -0.41 -14.34
CA ILE A 537 23.52 -0.39 -15.09
C ILE A 537 23.61 0.89 -15.93
N ILE A 538 22.55 1.25 -16.65
CA ILE A 538 22.52 2.47 -17.46
C ILE A 538 22.60 3.72 -16.59
N LYS A 539 21.87 3.77 -15.46
CA LYS A 539 21.93 4.88 -14.48
C LYS A 539 23.35 5.06 -13.93
N PHE A 540 24.00 3.98 -13.52
CA PHE A 540 25.38 3.99 -13.04
C PHE A 540 26.34 4.49 -14.13
N LEU A 541 26.22 3.97 -15.35
CA LEU A 541 27.06 4.39 -16.48
C LEU A 541 26.87 5.85 -16.82
N SER A 542 25.63 6.36 -16.81
CA SER A 542 25.32 7.78 -17.02
C SER A 542 25.97 8.66 -15.94
N ASN A 543 25.82 8.30 -14.67
CA ASN A 543 26.50 8.98 -13.57
C ASN A 543 28.02 8.97 -13.78
N LEU A 544 28.60 7.80 -14.06
CA LEU A 544 30.03 7.67 -14.31
C LEU A 544 30.51 8.54 -15.47
N THR A 545 29.78 8.58 -16.59
CA THR A 545 30.11 9.47 -17.71
C THR A 545 30.04 10.95 -17.32
N LEU A 546 29.06 11.34 -16.50
CA LEU A 546 28.95 12.70 -15.99
C LEU A 546 30.14 13.09 -15.09
N LEU A 547 30.59 12.17 -14.23
CA LEU A 547 31.80 12.39 -13.43
C LEU A 547 33.05 12.53 -14.29
N ILE A 548 33.21 11.68 -15.31
CA ILE A 548 34.33 11.74 -16.25
C ILE A 548 34.32 13.06 -17.04
N ILE A 549 33.14 13.53 -17.47
CA ILE A 549 32.98 14.86 -18.09
C ILE A 549 33.47 15.96 -17.14
N SER A 550 33.12 15.88 -15.86
CA SER A 550 33.51 16.85 -14.83
C SER A 550 35.02 16.83 -14.57
N LEU A 551 35.62 15.66 -14.42
CA LEU A 551 37.07 15.50 -14.32
C LEU A 551 37.78 16.06 -15.56
N GLN A 552 37.30 15.75 -16.77
CA GLN A 552 37.90 16.25 -18.00
C GLN A 552 37.83 17.77 -18.09
N ARG A 553 36.71 18.39 -17.68
CA ARG A 553 36.61 19.86 -17.56
C ARG A 553 37.66 20.41 -16.60
N MET A 554 37.85 19.78 -15.43
CA MET A 554 38.89 20.17 -14.48
C MET A 554 40.31 20.07 -15.08
N PHE A 555 40.61 18.98 -15.80
CA PHE A 555 41.91 18.80 -16.45
C PHE A 555 42.17 19.83 -17.55
N LEU A 556 41.14 20.16 -18.34
CA LEU A 556 41.20 21.23 -19.34
C LEU A 556 41.49 22.59 -18.68
N LEU A 557 40.89 22.88 -17.53
CA LEU A 557 41.14 24.11 -16.76
C LEU A 557 42.56 24.18 -16.15
N ARG A 558 43.19 23.02 -15.90
CA ARG A 558 44.57 22.91 -15.41
C ARG A 558 45.63 22.89 -16.52
N GLY A 559 45.23 22.76 -17.79
CA GLY A 559 46.15 22.66 -18.93
C GLY A 559 46.92 21.33 -19.03
N LYS A 560 46.63 20.31 -18.20
CA LYS A 560 47.33 19.02 -18.20
C LYS A 560 46.65 18.02 -19.14
N LYS A 561 47.27 17.72 -20.30
CA LYS A 561 46.68 16.91 -21.38
C LYS A 561 46.93 15.39 -21.30
N THR A 562 48.02 14.94 -20.69
CA THR A 562 48.53 13.56 -20.89
C THR A 562 48.02 12.53 -19.87
N LEU A 563 47.67 12.96 -18.65
CA LEU A 563 47.38 12.04 -17.54
C LEU A 563 46.01 11.35 -17.66
N PHE A 564 45.01 12.07 -18.17
CA PHE A 564 43.62 11.61 -18.19
C PHE A 564 43.39 10.43 -19.14
N GLY A 565 44.03 10.44 -20.32
CA GLY A 565 43.84 9.42 -21.34
C GLY A 565 44.35 8.02 -20.94
N ARG A 566 45.33 7.92 -20.03
CA ARG A 566 45.84 6.63 -19.53
C ARG A 566 44.96 6.06 -18.42
N ILE A 567 44.63 6.87 -17.42
CA ILE A 567 43.79 6.46 -16.29
C ILE A 567 42.38 6.07 -16.75
N CYS A 568 41.82 6.83 -17.70
CA CYS A 568 40.47 6.59 -18.19
C CYS A 568 40.34 5.32 -19.06
N LYS A 569 41.42 4.83 -19.69
CA LYS A 569 41.36 3.65 -20.57
C LYS A 569 41.33 2.33 -19.81
N THR A 570 42.22 2.14 -18.83
CA THR A 570 42.31 0.88 -18.07
C THR A 570 41.36 0.84 -16.89
N LEU A 571 41.37 1.88 -16.06
CA LEU A 571 40.50 1.94 -14.87
C LEU A 571 39.03 2.13 -15.27
N GLY A 572 38.79 2.93 -16.32
CA GLY A 572 37.45 3.20 -16.83
C GLY A 572 36.76 1.94 -17.34
N LEU A 573 37.45 1.05 -18.06
CA LEU A 573 36.83 -0.15 -18.66
C LEU A 573 36.45 -1.20 -17.61
N ILE A 574 37.27 -1.36 -16.56
CA ILE A 574 36.95 -2.27 -15.45
C ILE A 574 35.78 -1.71 -14.62
N LEU A 575 35.83 -0.42 -14.28
CA LEU A 575 34.78 0.24 -13.50
C LEU A 575 33.44 0.32 -14.25
N THR A 576 33.45 0.54 -15.58
CA THR A 576 32.21 0.64 -16.37
C THR A 576 31.51 -0.70 -16.55
N ILE A 577 32.21 -1.83 -16.53
CA ILE A 577 31.60 -3.14 -16.78
C ILE A 577 31.31 -3.88 -15.48
N PHE A 578 32.32 -4.06 -14.61
CA PHE A 578 32.19 -4.99 -13.49
C PHE A 578 31.40 -4.42 -12.31
N VAL A 579 31.65 -3.17 -11.94
CA VAL A 579 30.96 -2.53 -10.80
C VAL A 579 29.44 -2.49 -10.99
N PRO A 580 28.89 -2.02 -12.13
CA PRO A 580 27.45 -1.98 -12.30
C PRO A 580 26.82 -3.38 -12.32
N ILE A 581 27.48 -4.38 -12.92
CA ILE A 581 27.00 -5.78 -12.90
C ILE A 581 26.97 -6.32 -11.47
N ILE A 582 28.07 -6.20 -10.72
CA ILE A 582 28.16 -6.69 -9.33
C ILE A 582 27.11 -6.00 -8.45
N SER A 583 26.96 -4.68 -8.60
CA SER A 583 25.96 -3.90 -7.85
C SER A 583 24.50 -4.28 -8.19
N SER A 584 24.28 -4.92 -9.34
CA SER A 584 22.94 -5.34 -9.78
C SER A 584 22.63 -6.80 -9.43
N LEU A 585 23.62 -7.60 -9.01
CA LEU A 585 23.42 -9.00 -8.63
C LEU A 585 22.42 -9.16 -7.46
N GLU A 586 22.40 -8.21 -6.54
CA GLU A 586 21.42 -8.15 -5.45
C GLU A 586 19.97 -8.20 -5.99
N LYS A 587 19.71 -7.47 -7.08
CA LYS A 587 18.38 -7.40 -7.71
C LYS A 587 17.99 -8.65 -8.49
N ILE A 588 18.93 -9.55 -8.81
CA ILE A 588 18.60 -10.85 -9.43
C ILE A 588 18.03 -11.81 -8.37
N ILE A 589 18.57 -11.73 -7.15
CA ILE A 589 18.37 -12.76 -6.12
C ILE A 589 17.21 -12.37 -5.18
N ASN A 590 16.99 -11.07 -4.98
CA ASN A 590 15.96 -10.58 -4.06
C ASN A 590 14.50 -10.72 -4.51
N PRO A 591 14.11 -10.40 -5.77
CA PRO A 591 12.69 -10.28 -6.09
C PRO A 591 12.00 -11.64 -6.07
N GLY A 592 10.88 -11.72 -5.35
CA GLY A 592 9.97 -12.86 -5.45
C GLY A 592 8.99 -12.62 -6.59
N ILE A 593 8.99 -13.51 -7.58
CA ILE A 593 7.88 -13.59 -8.52
C ILE A 593 6.66 -14.09 -7.75
N ASN A 594 5.55 -13.34 -7.84
CA ASN A 594 4.30 -13.76 -7.24
C ASN A 594 3.62 -14.72 -8.21
N PHE A 595 3.56 -15.99 -7.84
CA PHE A 595 2.95 -17.06 -8.63
C PHE A 595 1.45 -17.25 -8.33
N ASP A 596 1.02 -16.86 -7.13
CA ASP A 596 -0.36 -17.08 -6.69
C ASP A 596 -1.23 -15.86 -6.99
N ASP A 597 -2.10 -15.99 -7.99
CA ASP A 597 -3.31 -15.16 -8.11
C ASP A 597 -4.16 -15.23 -6.83
N GLU A 598 -4.02 -16.28 -6.02
CA GLU A 598 -4.72 -16.44 -4.73
C GLU A 598 -4.14 -15.56 -3.62
N MET A 599 -2.87 -15.11 -3.69
CA MET A 599 -2.34 -14.16 -2.71
C MET A 599 -2.97 -12.75 -2.84
N LEU A 600 -3.64 -12.46 -3.96
CA LEU A 600 -4.54 -11.29 -4.05
C LEU A 600 -5.68 -11.36 -3.03
N ASN A 601 -6.02 -12.57 -2.56
CA ASN A 601 -7.08 -12.79 -1.58
C ASN A 601 -6.57 -12.79 -0.13
N ASP A 602 -5.26 -12.70 0.14
CA ASP A 602 -4.78 -12.57 1.53
C ASP A 602 -4.76 -11.07 1.91
N PHE A 603 -5.95 -10.61 2.24
CA PHE A 603 -6.39 -9.20 2.26
C PHE A 603 -5.69 -8.28 3.27
N ASN A 604 -4.79 -8.81 4.09
CA ASN A 604 -4.01 -8.06 5.08
C ASN A 604 -2.62 -7.66 4.55
N VAL A 605 -2.30 -7.97 3.28
CA VAL A 605 -0.96 -7.80 2.74
C VAL A 605 -1.01 -7.03 1.43
N TYR A 606 -0.45 -5.83 1.45
CA TYR A 606 -0.19 -5.06 0.26
C TYR A 606 0.99 -5.67 -0.50
N VAL A 607 0.70 -6.47 -1.54
CA VAL A 607 1.74 -7.19 -2.31
C VAL A 607 2.16 -6.36 -3.54
N GLU A 608 3.46 -6.09 -3.67
CA GLU A 608 4.08 -5.51 -4.88
C GLU A 608 4.33 -6.62 -5.92
N TYR A 609 4.23 -6.30 -7.22
CA TYR A 609 4.49 -7.23 -8.33
C TYR A 609 5.62 -6.70 -9.21
N PRO A 610 6.80 -7.34 -9.23
CA PRO A 610 7.25 -8.43 -8.35
C PRO A 610 7.42 -7.96 -6.89
N ASN A 611 7.44 -8.88 -5.92
CA ASN A 611 7.70 -8.51 -4.54
C ASN A 611 9.19 -8.20 -4.36
N ARG A 612 9.55 -6.91 -4.35
CA ARG A 612 10.93 -6.42 -4.21
C ARG A 612 11.47 -6.51 -2.77
N ASN A 613 10.61 -6.70 -1.77
CA ASN A 613 10.96 -6.63 -0.34
C ASN A 613 11.17 -8.00 0.34
N ASN A 614 11.62 -9.01 -0.42
CA ASN A 614 11.93 -10.34 0.11
C ASN A 614 13.30 -10.44 0.79
N PHE A 615 14.01 -9.33 0.98
CA PHE A 615 15.30 -9.28 1.64
C PHE A 615 15.16 -9.60 3.13
N PHE A 616 15.27 -10.87 3.53
CA PHE A 616 15.42 -11.22 4.95
C PHE A 616 16.43 -12.33 5.19
N ILE A 617 17.44 -11.96 5.99
CA ILE A 617 18.52 -12.77 6.55
C ILE A 617 18.01 -13.70 7.67
N ASN A 618 16.79 -13.48 8.18
CA ASN A 618 16.25 -14.22 9.31
C ASN A 618 14.91 -14.91 9.02
N SER A 619 14.80 -16.14 9.53
CA SER A 619 13.59 -16.94 9.82
C SER A 619 12.90 -17.70 8.66
N GLY A 620 13.32 -18.96 8.45
CA GLY A 620 12.46 -20.16 8.32
C GLY A 620 11.37 -20.29 7.22
N LEU A 621 10.98 -19.21 6.55
CA LEU A 621 9.76 -19.10 5.74
C LEU A 621 10.02 -18.39 4.39
N GLY A 622 11.26 -18.43 3.90
CA GLY A 622 11.50 -18.18 2.47
C GLY A 622 10.88 -19.30 1.63
N PRO A 623 10.56 -19.07 0.35
CA PRO A 623 10.19 -20.16 -0.55
C PRO A 623 11.25 -21.26 -0.40
N LYS A 624 10.80 -22.52 -0.26
CA LYS A 624 11.66 -23.70 -0.07
C LYS A 624 12.46 -23.98 -1.36
N ILE A 625 13.22 -23.01 -1.84
CA ILE A 625 14.29 -23.27 -2.79
C ILE A 625 15.29 -24.13 -2.02
N PHE A 626 15.52 -25.34 -2.52
CA PHE A 626 16.29 -26.41 -1.90
C PHE A 626 17.78 -26.06 -1.76
N PHE A 627 18.12 -25.02 -1.00
CA PHE A 627 19.50 -24.82 -0.56
C PHE A 627 19.76 -25.68 0.69
N PRO A 628 20.83 -26.51 0.67
CA PRO A 628 21.17 -27.36 1.80
C PRO A 628 21.36 -26.52 3.08
N LYS A 629 20.89 -27.04 4.23
CA LYS A 629 20.80 -26.30 5.52
C LYS A 629 22.07 -25.51 5.88
N LYS A 630 23.27 -26.03 5.58
CA LYS A 630 24.56 -25.35 5.87
C LYS A 630 24.81 -24.08 5.03
N ARG A 631 24.18 -23.90 3.86
CA ARG A 631 24.36 -22.72 2.99
C ARG A 631 23.34 -21.60 3.23
N ARG A 632 22.37 -21.78 4.12
CA ARG A 632 21.30 -20.79 4.37
C ARG A 632 21.78 -19.48 4.98
N LEU A 633 22.92 -19.46 5.67
CA LEU A 633 23.50 -18.25 6.28
C LEU A 633 24.42 -17.45 5.34
N ILE A 634 25.09 -18.12 4.39
CA ILE A 634 26.09 -17.45 3.53
C ILE A 634 25.42 -16.53 2.51
N LEU A 635 24.34 -17.00 1.87
CA LEU A 635 23.70 -16.24 0.81
C LEU A 635 23.13 -14.89 1.32
N PRO A 636 22.41 -14.82 2.46
CA PRO A 636 21.90 -13.55 2.95
C PRO A 636 23.01 -12.58 3.41
N ILE A 637 24.10 -13.08 4.00
CA ILE A 637 25.27 -12.27 4.34
C ILE A 637 25.91 -11.70 3.07
N LEU A 638 26.06 -12.52 2.03
CA LEU A 638 26.64 -12.09 0.75
C LEU A 638 25.73 -11.07 0.05
N MET A 639 24.41 -11.22 0.13
CA MET A 639 23.46 -10.21 -0.35
C MET A 639 23.57 -8.90 0.43
N TYR A 640 23.71 -8.97 1.76
CA TYR A 640 23.95 -7.80 2.60
C TYR A 640 25.25 -7.08 2.24
N VAL A 641 26.33 -7.82 2.03
CA VAL A 641 27.62 -7.25 1.58
C VAL A 641 27.46 -6.55 0.24
N PHE A 642 26.74 -7.14 -0.72
CA PHE A 642 26.49 -6.49 -2.01
C PHE A 642 25.62 -5.24 -1.88
N PHE A 643 24.60 -5.27 -1.03
CA PHE A 643 23.76 -4.10 -0.75
C PHE A 643 24.59 -2.94 -0.18
N VAL A 644 25.39 -3.20 0.86
CA VAL A 644 26.27 -2.19 1.47
C VAL A 644 27.33 -1.71 0.48
N LEU A 645 27.95 -2.62 -0.28
CA LEU A 645 28.97 -2.28 -1.28
C LEU A 645 28.39 -1.38 -2.38
N LYS A 646 27.18 -1.69 -2.85
CA LYS A 646 26.44 -0.87 -3.82
C LYS A 646 26.21 0.53 -3.26
N TYR A 647 25.66 0.66 -2.06
CA TYR A 647 25.41 1.95 -1.42
C TYR A 647 26.71 2.75 -1.24
N VAL A 648 27.77 2.13 -0.73
CA VAL A 648 29.06 2.80 -0.51
C VAL A 648 29.69 3.25 -1.83
N ILE A 649 29.77 2.38 -2.84
CA ILE A 649 30.44 2.71 -4.10
C ILE A 649 29.61 3.67 -4.94
N ASN A 650 28.33 3.34 -5.17
CA ASN A 650 27.47 4.09 -6.09
C ASN A 650 26.95 5.38 -5.49
N ASP A 651 26.63 5.41 -4.19
CA ASP A 651 25.96 6.56 -3.61
C ASP A 651 26.95 7.41 -2.82
N VAL A 652 27.75 6.84 -1.91
CA VAL A 652 28.69 7.62 -1.08
C VAL A 652 29.92 8.09 -1.86
N VAL A 653 30.72 7.16 -2.40
CA VAL A 653 32.00 7.48 -3.05
C VAL A 653 31.78 8.33 -4.29
N PHE A 654 30.82 7.94 -5.13
CA PHE A 654 30.50 8.68 -6.34
C PHE A 654 30.05 10.12 -6.03
N PHE A 655 29.15 10.30 -5.06
CA PHE A 655 28.69 11.61 -4.62
C PHE A 655 29.86 12.47 -4.11
N LEU A 656 30.69 11.95 -3.21
CA LEU A 656 31.82 12.69 -2.64
C LEU A 656 32.83 13.10 -3.72
N VAL A 657 33.20 12.18 -4.62
CA VAL A 657 34.14 12.50 -5.72
C VAL A 657 33.53 13.54 -6.65
N PHE A 658 32.26 13.40 -7.04
CA PHE A 658 31.57 14.38 -7.87
C PHE A 658 31.51 15.76 -7.22
N PHE A 659 31.12 15.82 -5.95
CA PHE A 659 31.04 17.04 -5.15
C PHE A 659 32.39 17.75 -5.06
N VAL A 660 33.45 17.02 -4.70
CA VAL A 660 34.81 17.58 -4.61
C VAL A 660 35.29 18.07 -5.98
N VAL A 661 35.02 17.33 -7.05
CA VAL A 661 35.40 17.72 -8.42
C VAL A 661 34.75 19.03 -8.84
N GLU A 662 33.44 19.19 -8.61
CA GLU A 662 32.71 20.42 -8.94
C GLU A 662 33.20 21.62 -8.12
N ILE A 663 33.45 21.43 -6.82
CA ILE A 663 34.05 22.47 -5.97
C ILE A 663 35.43 22.89 -6.48
N LEU A 664 36.29 21.92 -6.84
CA LEU A 664 37.61 22.19 -7.39
C LEU A 664 37.55 22.94 -8.73
N ILE A 665 36.56 22.65 -9.59
CA ILE A 665 36.31 23.39 -10.83
C ILE A 665 35.98 24.84 -10.50
N ILE A 666 35.09 25.11 -9.55
CA ILE A 666 34.71 26.47 -9.13
C ILE A 666 35.92 27.23 -8.58
N PHE A 667 36.68 26.62 -7.66
CA PHE A 667 37.91 27.24 -7.13
C PHE A 667 38.93 27.53 -8.22
N LYS A 668 39.15 26.59 -9.16
CA LYS A 668 40.12 26.80 -10.23
C LYS A 668 39.68 27.86 -11.22
N LEU A 669 38.38 27.94 -11.52
CA LEU A 669 37.81 29.03 -12.32
C LEU A 669 38.04 30.38 -11.66
N LYS A 670 37.76 30.50 -10.35
CA LYS A 670 38.01 31.72 -9.58
C LYS A 670 39.49 32.11 -9.62
N GLN A 671 40.40 31.16 -9.41
CA GLN A 671 41.85 31.40 -9.46
C GLN A 671 42.32 31.85 -10.85
N ASN A 672 41.81 31.22 -11.92
CA ASN A 672 42.15 31.60 -13.30
C ASN A 672 41.61 32.98 -13.69
N ILE A 673 40.57 33.46 -13.02
CA ILE A 673 39.99 34.79 -13.23
C ILE A 673 40.76 35.84 -12.43
N SER A 674 41.10 35.56 -11.17
CA SER A 674 41.92 36.46 -10.36
C SER A 674 43.31 36.66 -10.95
N SER A 675 43.92 35.60 -11.48
CA SER A 675 45.24 35.72 -12.14
C SER A 675 45.19 36.58 -13.40
N LYS A 676 44.08 36.55 -14.15
CA LYS A 676 43.89 37.39 -15.35
C LYS A 676 43.60 38.85 -15.01
N GLN A 677 42.92 39.13 -13.89
CA GLN A 677 42.67 40.50 -13.43
C GLN A 677 43.97 41.28 -13.23
N ASN A 678 45.01 40.64 -12.70
CA ASN A 678 46.30 41.28 -12.42
C ASN A 678 47.12 41.64 -13.68
N VAL A 679 46.70 41.22 -14.87
CA VAL A 679 47.45 41.43 -16.13
C VAL A 679 46.93 42.62 -16.94
N PHE A 680 45.75 43.17 -16.62
CA PHE A 680 45.16 44.28 -17.39
C PHE A 680 45.56 45.65 -16.82
N TYR A 681 46.32 46.43 -17.60
CA TYR A 681 46.69 47.82 -17.28
C TYR A 681 45.55 48.83 -17.48
N ASP A 682 44.56 48.54 -18.33
CA ASP A 682 43.42 49.44 -18.61
C ASP A 682 42.21 49.10 -17.72
N LYS A 683 41.95 49.97 -16.71
CA LYS A 683 40.86 49.81 -15.74
C LYS A 683 39.47 49.69 -16.39
N LYS A 684 39.16 50.41 -17.48
CA LYS A 684 37.81 50.37 -18.09
C LYS A 684 37.55 49.06 -18.84
N LYS A 685 38.54 48.56 -19.57
CA LYS A 685 38.46 47.24 -20.21
C LYS A 685 38.45 46.11 -19.18
N ALA A 686 39.20 46.26 -18.09
CA ALA A 686 39.19 45.32 -16.98
C ALA A 686 37.79 45.18 -16.38
N VAL A 687 37.09 46.28 -16.06
CA VAL A 687 35.73 46.23 -15.47
C VAL A 687 34.74 45.49 -16.38
N LYS A 688 34.67 45.80 -17.68
CA LYS A 688 33.77 45.10 -18.62
C LYS A 688 34.08 43.60 -18.74
N LEU A 689 35.36 43.24 -18.74
CA LEU A 689 35.78 41.82 -18.74
C LEU A 689 35.40 41.13 -17.44
N ILE A 690 35.60 41.79 -16.29
CA ILE A 690 35.23 41.28 -14.96
C ILE A 690 33.74 41.00 -14.89
N ASP A 691 32.88 41.91 -15.37
CA ASP A 691 31.43 41.70 -15.38
C ASP A 691 31.03 40.50 -16.24
N LYS A 692 31.63 40.35 -17.42
CA LYS A 692 31.40 39.19 -18.29
C LYS A 692 31.84 37.88 -17.63
N TYR A 693 32.98 37.90 -16.92
CA TYR A 693 33.48 36.75 -16.18
C TYR A 693 32.60 36.41 -14.98
N ASN A 694 32.19 37.40 -14.19
CA ASN A 694 31.29 37.24 -13.05
C ASN A 694 29.94 36.64 -13.50
N LYS A 695 29.39 37.11 -14.62
CA LYS A 695 28.19 36.52 -15.22
C LYS A 695 28.40 35.05 -15.59
N THR A 696 29.55 34.72 -16.17
CA THR A 696 29.89 33.33 -16.54
C THR A 696 30.07 32.44 -15.32
N ILE A 697 30.79 32.92 -14.28
CA ILE A 697 30.94 32.20 -13.01
C ILE A 697 29.58 31.97 -12.37
N LYS A 698 28.70 32.98 -12.33
CA LYS A 698 27.36 32.86 -11.76
C LYS A 698 26.54 31.79 -12.48
N ILE A 699 26.59 31.75 -13.81
CA ILE A 699 25.94 30.70 -14.61
C ILE A 699 26.52 29.32 -14.29
N ILE A 700 27.85 29.18 -14.19
CA ILE A 700 28.49 27.91 -13.83
C ILE A 700 28.06 27.47 -12.43
N LEU A 701 28.10 28.37 -11.46
CA LEU A 701 27.76 28.11 -10.07
C LEU A 701 26.30 27.68 -9.95
N ILE A 702 25.35 28.38 -10.56
CA ILE A 702 23.94 28.00 -10.55
C ILE A 702 23.75 26.60 -11.14
N ASN A 703 24.35 26.32 -12.30
CA ASN A 703 24.21 25.02 -12.95
C ASN A 703 24.84 23.88 -12.13
N SER A 704 26.03 24.07 -11.57
CA SER A 704 26.68 23.09 -10.71
C SER A 704 25.90 22.90 -9.40
N SER A 705 25.35 23.96 -8.81
CA SER A 705 24.51 23.89 -7.62
C SER A 705 23.22 23.10 -7.85
N VAL A 706 22.55 23.28 -8.99
CA VAL A 706 21.32 22.52 -9.33
C VAL A 706 21.63 21.03 -9.48
N VAL A 707 22.69 20.67 -10.22
CA VAL A 707 23.09 19.25 -10.38
C VAL A 707 23.49 18.65 -9.03
N LEU A 708 24.21 19.40 -8.20
CA LEU A 708 24.63 18.98 -6.86
C LEU A 708 23.43 18.83 -5.92
N MET A 709 22.43 19.72 -6.00
CA MET A 709 21.18 19.60 -5.23
C MET A 709 20.46 18.29 -5.56
N PHE A 710 20.27 17.96 -6.84
CA PHE A 710 19.66 16.67 -7.21
C PHE A 710 20.45 15.48 -6.68
N LYS A 711 21.78 15.56 -6.69
CA LYS A 711 22.65 14.50 -6.14
C LYS A 711 22.62 14.40 -4.62
N VAL A 712 22.47 15.51 -3.90
CA VAL A 712 22.27 15.51 -2.44
C VAL A 712 20.94 14.84 -2.09
N ILE A 713 19.86 15.13 -2.83
CA ILE A 713 18.56 14.52 -2.57
C ILE A 713 18.59 13.02 -2.88
N ASP A 714 19.16 12.62 -4.03
CA ASP A 714 19.40 11.21 -4.42
C ASP A 714 20.18 10.45 -3.33
N PHE A 715 21.28 11.06 -2.85
CA PHE A 715 22.06 10.52 -1.74
C PHE A 715 21.26 10.43 -0.43
N GLY A 716 20.49 11.47 -0.08
CA GLY A 716 19.68 11.49 1.14
C GLY A 716 18.59 10.42 1.17
N VAL A 717 17.89 10.22 0.05
CA VAL A 717 16.87 9.17 -0.10
C VAL A 717 17.51 7.78 0.00
N SER A 718 18.62 7.54 -0.73
CA SER A 718 19.35 6.28 -0.68
C SER A 718 19.92 5.98 0.71
N THR A 719 20.41 7.00 1.42
CA THR A 719 20.87 6.90 2.81
C THR A 719 19.72 6.52 3.74
N PHE A 720 18.57 7.20 3.62
CA PHE A 720 17.39 6.92 4.43
C PHE A 720 16.91 5.46 4.25
N ILE A 721 16.79 5.01 2.99
CA ILE A 721 16.40 3.62 2.68
C ILE A 721 17.42 2.64 3.27
N SER A 722 18.71 2.94 3.15
CA SER A 722 19.76 2.07 3.68
C SER A 722 19.73 1.99 5.19
N VAL A 723 19.65 3.13 5.90
CA VAL A 723 19.53 3.16 7.36
C VAL A 723 18.28 2.42 7.82
N LYS A 724 17.14 2.58 7.13
CA LYS A 724 15.91 1.86 7.45
C LYS A 724 16.09 0.36 7.20
N LYS A 725 16.57 -0.09 6.04
CA LYS A 725 16.85 -1.52 5.77
C LYS A 725 17.84 -2.14 6.76
N LEU A 726 18.80 -1.37 7.27
CA LEU A 726 19.79 -1.80 8.27
C LEU A 726 19.27 -1.81 9.72
N SER A 727 18.21 -1.07 10.02
CA SER A 727 17.62 -1.03 11.36
C SER A 727 16.83 -2.31 11.62
N ASP A 728 17.42 -3.22 12.40
CA ASP A 728 16.95 -4.59 12.68
C ASP A 728 15.70 -4.68 13.59
N VAL A 729 14.89 -3.61 13.64
CA VAL A 729 13.75 -3.53 14.54
C VAL A 729 12.52 -4.20 13.88
N PRO A 730 11.74 -5.03 14.59
CA PRO A 730 10.51 -5.65 14.07
C PRO A 730 9.46 -4.66 13.52
N ASN A 731 9.65 -3.35 13.75
CA ASN A 731 8.84 -2.26 13.23
C ASN A 731 9.49 -1.51 12.05
N ASN A 732 10.43 -2.14 11.34
CA ASN A 732 11.11 -1.50 10.22
C ASN A 732 10.11 -1.11 9.13
N LEU A 733 10.11 0.18 8.76
CA LEU A 733 9.25 0.76 7.72
C LEU A 733 9.52 0.19 6.32
N CYS A 734 10.64 -0.53 6.11
CA CYS A 734 10.93 -1.28 4.90
C CYS A 734 10.60 -2.79 5.03
N PHE A 735 9.98 -3.24 6.12
CA PHE A 735 9.72 -4.67 6.35
C PHE A 735 8.71 -5.24 5.35
N ARG A 736 8.79 -6.58 5.16
CA ARG A 736 8.27 -7.55 4.15
C ARG A 736 6.94 -7.29 3.40
N LYS A 737 6.23 -6.19 3.67
CA LYS A 737 4.90 -5.85 3.12
C LYS A 737 4.69 -4.34 2.88
N SER A 738 5.69 -3.50 3.14
CA SER A 738 5.58 -2.04 3.01
C SER A 738 6.12 -1.57 1.66
N LYS A 739 5.32 -0.89 0.84
CA LYS A 739 5.81 -0.23 -0.38
C LYS A 739 6.56 1.09 -0.11
N ILE A 740 6.71 1.48 1.16
CA ILE A 740 7.33 2.75 1.55
C ILE A 740 8.71 2.92 0.89
N CYS A 741 9.57 1.92 1.02
CA CYS A 741 10.94 2.01 0.50
C CYS A 741 10.98 1.87 -1.02
N THR A 742 10.11 1.05 -1.62
CA THR A 742 9.93 1.00 -3.07
C THR A 742 9.50 2.35 -3.64
N ASN A 743 8.47 2.98 -3.07
CA ASN A 743 7.96 4.27 -3.53
C ASN A 743 9.00 5.38 -3.37
N LEU A 744 9.84 5.33 -2.32
CA LEU A 744 10.98 6.24 -2.17
C LEU A 744 12.08 5.98 -3.20
N GLU A 745 12.39 4.72 -3.53
CA GLU A 745 13.31 4.37 -4.63
C GLU A 745 12.78 4.90 -5.97
N GLU A 746 11.48 4.79 -6.21
CA GLU A 746 10.82 5.30 -7.42
C GLU A 746 10.81 6.83 -7.49
N PHE A 747 10.65 7.50 -6.35
CA PHE A 747 10.83 8.95 -6.26
C PHE A 747 12.26 9.36 -6.61
N ASN A 748 13.25 8.61 -6.14
CA ASN A 748 14.64 8.87 -6.48
C ASN A 748 14.88 8.74 -8.00
N ASP A 749 14.30 7.71 -8.63
CA ASP A 749 14.36 7.58 -10.09
C ASP A 749 13.62 8.70 -10.83
N PHE A 750 12.51 9.18 -10.29
CA PHE A 750 11.81 10.35 -10.82
C PHE A 750 12.68 11.62 -10.76
N LEU A 751 13.36 11.89 -9.65
CA LEU A 751 14.30 13.00 -9.54
C LEU A 751 15.48 12.86 -10.49
N PHE A 752 15.96 11.63 -10.71
CA PHE A 752 17.00 11.36 -11.69
C PHE A 752 16.54 11.71 -13.12
N LEU A 753 15.29 11.42 -13.49
CA LEU A 753 14.71 11.82 -14.79
C LEU A 753 14.66 13.35 -14.96
N ILE A 754 14.35 14.09 -13.90
CA ILE A 754 14.42 15.56 -13.92
C ILE A 754 15.88 16.02 -14.09
N SER A 755 16.81 15.42 -13.34
CA SER A 755 18.24 15.75 -13.41
C SER A 755 18.83 15.52 -14.80
N ILE A 756 18.48 14.43 -15.49
CA ILE A 756 18.97 14.19 -16.86
C ILE A 756 18.33 15.14 -17.88
N SER A 757 17.11 15.61 -17.62
CA SER A 757 16.45 16.62 -18.45
C SER A 757 17.19 17.97 -18.38
N TYR A 758 17.68 18.31 -17.19
CA TYR A 758 18.45 19.54 -16.95
C TYR A 758 19.82 19.56 -17.65
N LEU A 759 20.36 18.41 -18.06
CA LEU A 759 21.68 18.36 -18.72
C LEU A 759 21.74 19.12 -20.04
N THR A 760 20.63 19.28 -20.76
CA THR A 760 20.57 20.15 -21.95
C THR A 760 20.84 21.60 -21.61
N ILE A 761 20.27 22.10 -20.51
CA ILE A 761 20.51 23.46 -20.00
C ILE A 761 21.98 23.60 -19.58
N LEU A 762 22.53 22.58 -18.91
CA LEU A 762 23.94 22.53 -18.55
C LEU A 762 24.84 22.62 -19.79
N PHE A 763 24.58 21.82 -20.82
CA PHE A 763 25.38 21.79 -22.06
C PHE A 763 25.27 23.11 -22.83
N TYR A 764 24.06 23.66 -22.95
CA TYR A 764 23.80 24.96 -23.57
C TYR A 764 24.55 26.10 -22.88
N ASN A 765 24.56 26.10 -21.55
CA ASN A 765 25.20 27.16 -20.78
C ASN A 765 26.74 27.04 -20.74
N LEU A 766 27.27 25.81 -20.71
CA LEU A 766 28.69 25.57 -20.46
C LEU A 766 29.52 25.33 -21.72
N ASN A 767 28.90 24.97 -22.86
CA ASN A 767 29.61 24.67 -24.10
C ASN A 767 29.16 25.63 -25.21
N LEU A 768 30.07 26.54 -25.59
CA LEU A 768 29.80 27.56 -26.61
C LEU A 768 29.55 26.94 -27.99
N ASP A 769 30.27 25.87 -28.33
CA ASP A 769 30.10 25.15 -29.61
C ASP A 769 28.71 24.49 -29.64
N PHE A 770 28.30 23.90 -28.51
CA PHE A 770 26.94 23.38 -28.33
C PHE A 770 25.88 24.46 -28.52
N ARG A 771 26.02 25.60 -27.83
CA ARG A 771 25.07 26.71 -27.92
C ARG A 771 24.93 27.25 -29.33
N ASN A 772 26.05 27.45 -30.03
CA ASN A 772 26.04 28.00 -31.38
C ASN A 772 25.36 27.03 -32.36
N LYS A 773 25.68 25.73 -32.27
CA LYS A 773 25.03 24.73 -33.13
C LYS A 773 23.54 24.56 -32.77
N ALA A 774 23.19 24.55 -31.49
CA ALA A 774 21.79 24.54 -31.04
C ALA A 774 20.99 25.72 -31.64
N LEU A 775 21.53 26.95 -31.57
CA LEU A 775 20.92 28.13 -32.18
C LEU A 775 20.81 28.04 -33.70
N SER A 776 21.77 27.40 -34.38
CA SER A 776 21.68 27.18 -35.83
C SER A 776 20.57 26.21 -36.22
N ILE A 777 20.32 25.19 -35.40
CA ILE A 777 19.24 24.21 -35.63
C ILE A 777 17.87 24.87 -35.43
N PHE A 778 17.72 25.78 -34.45
CA PHE A 778 16.45 26.49 -34.20
C PHE A 778 16.14 27.65 -35.17
N LYS A 779 17.12 28.11 -35.96
CA LYS A 779 16.91 29.14 -36.99
C LYS A 779 16.31 28.56 -38.28
N PHE A 780 16.27 27.24 -38.39
CA PHE A 780 15.69 26.47 -39.46
C PHE A 780 14.32 25.96 -39.00
#